data_AF-A0A969FPW7-F1
#
_entry.id   AF-A0A969FPW7-F1
#
_cell.length_a   1.000
_cell.length_b   1.000
_cell.length_c   1.000
_cell.angle_alpha   90.00
_cell.angle_beta   90.00
_cell.angle_gamma   90.00
#
_symmetry.space_group_name_H-M   'P 1'
#
loop_
_entity.id
_entity.type
_entity.pdbx_description
1 polymer ?
#
loop_
_entity_poly.entity_id
_entity_poly.type
_entity_poly.pdbx_seq_one_letter_code
_entity_poly.pdbx_strand_id
1 'polypeptide(L)'
;MKRPDPEELLARVQQAEQQQTRGKLKVFFGAAAGVGKTYAMLEAAHQRCAEGVDVVVGWVETHGRPETEALLDGLERLPPTRLCYRTAILPEFDLDAALERRPALLLLDELAHTNVPGSRHHKRWQDAEELLQAGIEVYTTVNVQHIESLGDVVAQITGVVIRETVPDAIINHADEIEVVDLSPDDLLQRLAEGKVYVPQQAQVAARHFFRKGNLMALRELALRCAADRVDAQMQHYKRDHAIAQTWPTTERLLVCVSPSPSSARVVRAACRMAQRMQAPWLAVYVETPHTRRLPDLDRMRVSQTLRLAEQLGAEVVTLEGHRAADEIIAYARTRNVSRIMAGKPSHPRWRELLVGSFADTLVRQSDEIDVTFVSGSDDVSAPVVPSPILHPTLRWSDYGWVGVMLVVCTMSGVVLFPSIGQNNVILVYLLGITMLATRVRRSAAVVASVASVVAFNFFFTMPYYTLEVDDSQYLVTFPVMLTVALVISTLTVRIREQAEVARWRERRTAALYAISRAFAAANDCQTILDHAVHHVGEVFASEAVILLPDDQGHVTVRAGQVPAETLSRAECGVAQWVFDHGHLAGRTTDTLPGAELLYVPLLAGQQTVGVLGVRLSQPATSATPEQRHLLEAFASQTALALERVALAAEAQQAQVRVKTERLRSSLLSSVSHDVRTPLAGIIGAASSLLEHGGALGPSDRHDLLLAIYEEAERLGRLVNGVLDMTRIETGTIQVRKEWQPLEEVVGAALHRLDARLHGRQLHLDLPPDLPLVPLDSVLIEQVLINLLDNALKYTPPGSPIALSSHAIPADSGAVSIPASVVVAIADDGPGVPPGDEERIFEKFAQAQPAGARRGVGLGLAICRGMIAAHGGRIWAVNRPGGGAVFSFSLPIEGEPPEVGIME
;
A
#
# COMPACT_ATOMS: atom_id res chain seq x y z
N MET A 1 -38.64 -17.45 4.06
CA MET A 1 -37.40 -17.78 3.32
C MET A 1 -37.19 -16.72 2.24
N LYS A 2 -36.13 -15.91 2.33
CA LYS A 2 -35.72 -15.03 1.21
C LYS A 2 -35.18 -15.93 0.10
N ARG A 3 -35.60 -15.71 -1.14
CA ARG A 3 -34.95 -16.34 -2.31
C ARG A 3 -33.49 -15.86 -2.36
N PRO A 4 -32.50 -16.76 -2.47
CA PRO A 4 -31.12 -16.37 -2.70
C PRO A 4 -30.99 -15.64 -4.04
N ASP A 5 -30.00 -14.75 -4.13
CA ASP A 5 -29.73 -13.92 -5.30
C ASP A 5 -29.34 -14.79 -6.51
N PRO A 6 -29.98 -14.66 -7.68
CA PRO A 6 -29.64 -15.43 -8.88
C PRO A 6 -28.17 -15.30 -9.31
N GLU A 7 -27.55 -14.14 -9.11
CA GLU A 7 -26.13 -13.94 -9.44
C GLU A 7 -25.21 -14.72 -8.50
N GLU A 8 -25.58 -14.79 -7.22
CA GLU A 8 -24.84 -15.56 -6.22
C GLU A 8 -24.97 -17.07 -6.46
N LEU A 9 -26.13 -17.54 -6.95
CA LEU A 9 -26.32 -18.92 -7.37
C LEU A 9 -25.52 -19.26 -8.64
N LEU A 10 -25.50 -18.37 -9.64
CA LEU A 10 -24.73 -18.59 -10.86
C LEU A 10 -23.23 -18.63 -10.59
N ALA A 11 -22.71 -17.71 -9.76
CA ALA A 11 -21.32 -17.71 -9.33
C ALA A 11 -20.94 -19.00 -8.59
N ARG A 12 -21.82 -19.54 -7.75
CA ARG A 12 -21.62 -20.83 -7.07
C ARG A 12 -21.56 -22.01 -8.03
N VAL A 13 -22.45 -22.05 -9.02
CA VAL A 13 -22.45 -23.12 -10.04
C VAL A 13 -21.17 -23.05 -10.87
N GLN A 14 -20.75 -21.86 -11.30
CA GLN A 14 -19.51 -21.68 -12.05
C GLN A 14 -18.26 -22.05 -11.25
N GLN A 15 -18.21 -21.71 -9.94
CA GLN A 15 -17.13 -22.13 -9.06
C GLN A 15 -17.10 -23.65 -8.84
N ALA A 16 -18.27 -24.28 -8.66
CA ALA A 16 -18.38 -25.72 -8.51
C ALA A 16 -17.98 -26.48 -9.80
N GLU A 17 -18.35 -25.96 -10.98
CA GLU A 17 -17.93 -26.51 -12.28
C GLU A 17 -16.41 -26.38 -12.47
N GLN A 18 -15.82 -25.23 -12.14
CA GLN A 18 -14.37 -25.03 -12.21
C GLN A 18 -13.60 -25.95 -11.25
N GLN A 19 -14.12 -26.16 -10.03
CA GLN A 19 -13.53 -27.09 -9.06
C GLN A 19 -13.63 -28.56 -9.50
N GLN A 20 -14.67 -28.95 -10.25
CA GLN A 20 -14.80 -30.32 -10.77
C GLN A 20 -13.83 -30.61 -11.92
N THR A 21 -13.46 -29.60 -12.71
CA THR A 21 -12.52 -29.77 -13.84
C THR A 21 -11.04 -29.66 -13.44
N ARG A 22 -10.75 -29.09 -12.28
CA ARG A 22 -9.39 -28.90 -11.77
C ARG A 22 -8.90 -30.17 -11.06
N GLY A 23 -7.64 -30.52 -11.26
CA GLY A 23 -6.96 -31.56 -10.50
C GLY A 23 -6.84 -31.21 -9.02
N LYS A 24 -6.70 -32.21 -8.16
CA LYS A 24 -6.60 -32.03 -6.71
C LYS A 24 -5.16 -31.84 -6.26
N LEU A 25 -4.94 -30.99 -5.26
CA LEU A 25 -3.63 -30.76 -4.65
C LEU A 25 -3.59 -31.34 -3.25
N LYS A 26 -2.72 -32.33 -3.03
CA LYS A 26 -2.39 -32.85 -1.69
C LYS A 26 -0.99 -32.41 -1.28
N VAL A 27 -0.89 -31.77 -0.12
CA VAL A 27 0.35 -31.21 0.42
C VAL A 27 0.78 -31.97 1.66
N PHE A 28 1.96 -32.57 1.62
CA PHE A 28 2.62 -33.14 2.80
C PHE A 28 3.40 -32.02 3.49
N PHE A 29 2.89 -31.56 4.62
CA PHE A 29 3.35 -30.37 5.31
C PHE A 29 4.13 -30.73 6.57
N GLY A 30 5.23 -30.01 6.85
CA GLY A 30 6.05 -30.29 8.03
C GLY A 30 6.77 -29.07 8.59
N ALA A 31 7.22 -29.20 9.83
CA ALA A 31 7.90 -28.12 10.55
C ALA A 31 9.31 -27.80 10.01
N ALA A 32 10.02 -28.81 9.50
CA ALA A 32 11.39 -28.68 9.04
C ALA A 32 11.79 -29.77 8.04
N ALA A 33 12.95 -29.60 7.41
CA ALA A 33 13.57 -30.67 6.64
C ALA A 33 13.93 -31.86 7.55
N GLY A 34 13.74 -33.09 7.05
CA GLY A 34 14.09 -34.32 7.78
C GLY A 34 12.95 -34.98 8.58
N VAL A 35 11.78 -34.34 8.69
CA VAL A 35 10.60 -34.92 9.39
C VAL A 35 9.93 -36.09 8.64
N GLY A 36 10.30 -36.33 7.37
CA GLY A 36 9.79 -37.49 6.60
C GLY A 36 8.76 -37.17 5.50
N LYS A 37 8.51 -35.90 5.16
CA LYS A 37 7.50 -35.51 4.15
C LYS A 37 7.59 -36.27 2.82
N THR A 38 8.77 -36.30 2.19
CA THR A 38 8.98 -37.02 0.92
C THR A 38 8.74 -38.53 1.07
N TYR A 39 9.10 -39.09 2.22
CA TYR A 39 8.89 -40.51 2.51
C TYR A 39 7.38 -40.81 2.63
N ALA A 40 6.64 -40.01 3.41
CA ALA A 40 5.18 -40.12 3.53
C ALA A 40 4.46 -39.92 2.18
N MET A 41 4.92 -38.97 1.37
CA MET A 41 4.40 -38.74 0.02
C MET A 41 4.57 -39.97 -0.89
N LEU A 42 5.73 -40.63 -0.84
CA LEU A 42 5.99 -41.84 -1.61
C LEU A 42 5.20 -43.05 -1.10
N GLU A 43 5.03 -43.21 0.22
CA GLU A 43 4.15 -44.25 0.77
C GLU A 43 2.70 -44.06 0.33
N ALA A 44 2.19 -42.83 0.37
CA ALA A 44 0.85 -42.51 -0.13
C ALA A 44 0.72 -42.75 -1.65
N ALA A 45 1.79 -42.51 -2.42
CA ALA A 45 1.83 -42.80 -3.85
C ALA A 45 1.77 -44.31 -4.15
N HIS A 46 2.49 -45.13 -3.38
CA HIS A 46 2.40 -46.60 -3.47
C HIS A 46 1.01 -47.11 -3.16
N GLN A 47 0.34 -46.54 -2.16
CA GLN A 47 -1.03 -46.90 -1.84
C GLN A 47 -1.98 -46.60 -3.02
N ARG A 48 -1.86 -45.43 -3.64
CA ARG A 48 -2.63 -45.08 -4.85
C ARG A 48 -2.33 -45.99 -6.04
N CYS A 49 -1.06 -46.36 -6.22
CA CYS A 49 -0.66 -47.32 -7.25
C CYS A 49 -1.28 -48.70 -7.00
N ALA A 50 -1.33 -49.15 -5.74
CA ALA A 50 -1.96 -50.41 -5.35
C ALA A 50 -3.50 -50.40 -5.53
N GLU A 51 -4.11 -49.22 -5.45
CA GLU A 51 -5.52 -48.97 -5.78
C GLU A 51 -5.78 -48.88 -7.30
N GLY A 52 -4.73 -49.00 -8.13
CA GLY A 52 -4.82 -49.00 -9.60
C GLY A 52 -4.85 -47.60 -10.24
N VAL A 53 -4.47 -46.55 -9.51
CA VAL A 53 -4.33 -45.19 -10.05
C VAL A 53 -3.05 -45.07 -10.88
N ASP A 54 -3.11 -44.35 -12.00
CA ASP A 54 -1.94 -44.03 -12.84
C ASP A 54 -1.06 -42.97 -12.14
N VAL A 55 -0.01 -43.42 -11.47
CA VAL A 55 0.90 -42.59 -10.67
C VAL A 55 2.25 -42.43 -11.39
N VAL A 56 2.66 -41.18 -11.62
CA VAL A 56 3.94 -40.85 -12.24
C VAL A 56 4.77 -39.93 -11.34
N VAL A 57 6.05 -40.25 -11.20
CA VAL A 57 7.03 -39.40 -10.52
C VAL A 57 7.52 -38.35 -11.50
N GLY A 58 7.12 -37.10 -11.28
CA GLY A 58 7.65 -35.97 -12.04
C GLY A 58 9.02 -35.54 -11.52
N TRP A 59 9.08 -35.18 -10.24
CA TRP A 59 10.32 -34.82 -9.58
C TRP A 59 10.29 -35.22 -8.10
N VAL A 60 11.30 -35.95 -7.65
CA VAL A 60 11.50 -36.29 -6.23
C VAL A 60 12.98 -36.19 -5.92
N GLU A 61 13.31 -35.43 -4.87
CA GLU A 61 14.69 -35.22 -4.45
C GLU A 61 15.00 -36.10 -3.21
N THR A 62 15.68 -37.22 -3.45
CA THR A 62 15.98 -38.20 -2.40
C THR A 62 17.14 -37.77 -1.51
N HIS A 63 17.96 -36.80 -1.93
CA HIS A 63 19.16 -36.37 -1.21
C HIS A 63 20.11 -37.53 -0.83
N GLY A 64 20.12 -38.62 -1.60
CA GLY A 64 20.95 -39.80 -1.33
C GLY A 64 20.47 -40.69 -0.18
N ARG A 65 19.19 -40.62 0.21
CA ARG A 65 18.63 -41.45 1.29
C ARG A 65 18.23 -42.83 0.76
N PRO A 66 18.88 -43.94 1.20
CA PRO A 66 18.62 -45.27 0.64
C PRO A 66 17.20 -45.76 0.90
N GLU A 67 16.64 -45.45 2.08
CA GLU A 67 15.24 -45.80 2.42
C GLU A 67 14.22 -45.07 1.54
N THR A 68 14.49 -43.82 1.16
CA THR A 68 13.60 -43.02 0.30
C THR A 68 13.79 -43.37 -1.18
N GLU A 69 15.02 -43.69 -1.59
CA GLU A 69 15.33 -44.18 -2.94
C GLU A 69 14.66 -45.52 -3.24
N ALA A 70 14.66 -46.45 -2.27
CA ALA A 70 13.98 -47.73 -2.41
C ALA A 70 12.46 -47.56 -2.66
N LEU A 71 11.84 -46.52 -2.11
CA LEU A 71 10.43 -46.21 -2.36
C LEU A 71 10.16 -45.64 -3.76
N LEU A 72 11.18 -45.24 -4.52
CA LEU A 72 10.96 -44.88 -5.92
C LEU A 72 10.93 -46.12 -6.83
N ASP A 73 11.33 -47.29 -6.35
CA ASP A 73 11.31 -48.52 -7.15
C ASP A 73 9.86 -49.00 -7.31
N GLY A 74 9.49 -49.30 -8.55
CA GLY A 74 8.11 -49.68 -8.90
C GLY A 74 7.19 -48.53 -9.33
N LEU A 75 7.63 -47.26 -9.25
CA LEU A 75 6.90 -46.10 -9.77
C LEU A 75 7.48 -45.66 -11.13
N GLU A 76 6.61 -45.30 -12.09
CA GLU A 76 7.02 -44.71 -13.37
C GLU A 76 7.66 -43.33 -13.13
N ARG A 77 8.80 -43.03 -13.76
CA ARG A 77 9.52 -41.76 -13.57
C ARG A 77 9.69 -41.03 -14.90
N LEU A 78 9.37 -39.75 -14.92
CA LEU A 78 9.67 -38.89 -16.07
C LEU A 78 11.17 -38.58 -16.13
N PRO A 79 11.80 -38.63 -17.31
CA PRO A 79 13.20 -38.25 -17.46
C PRO A 79 13.35 -36.74 -17.21
N PRO A 80 14.33 -36.30 -16.40
CA PRO A 80 14.53 -34.88 -16.15
C PRO A 80 15.12 -34.17 -17.37
N THR A 81 14.69 -32.93 -17.62
CA THR A 81 15.29 -32.06 -18.63
C THR A 81 16.66 -31.59 -18.17
N ARG A 82 17.63 -31.50 -19.08
CA ARG A 82 18.99 -31.01 -18.78
C ARG A 82 19.14 -29.57 -19.28
N LEU A 83 19.21 -28.63 -18.34
CA LEU A 83 19.36 -27.20 -18.66
C LEU A 83 20.78 -26.72 -18.35
N CYS A 84 21.37 -25.96 -19.28
CA CYS A 84 22.68 -25.33 -19.09
C CYS A 84 22.51 -24.01 -18.33
N TYR A 85 23.03 -23.95 -17.10
CA TYR A 85 23.08 -22.72 -16.33
C TYR A 85 24.52 -22.37 -15.95
N ARG A 86 25.01 -21.24 -16.48
CA ARG A 86 26.41 -20.81 -16.40
C ARG A 86 27.37 -21.85 -17.02
N THR A 87 28.05 -22.65 -16.19
CA THR A 87 29.00 -23.70 -16.59
C THR A 87 28.56 -25.10 -16.17
N ALA A 88 27.39 -25.24 -15.53
CA ALA A 88 26.87 -26.50 -15.02
C ALA A 88 25.62 -26.93 -15.81
N ILE A 89 25.51 -28.24 -16.07
CA ILE A 89 24.29 -28.86 -16.59
C ILE A 89 23.52 -29.37 -15.39
N LEU A 90 22.35 -28.78 -15.12
CA LEU A 90 21.51 -29.15 -13.98
C LEU A 90 20.28 -29.92 -14.49
N PRO A 91 19.93 -31.06 -13.85
CA PRO A 91 18.65 -31.72 -14.09
C PRO A 91 17.50 -30.90 -13.49
N GLU A 92 16.37 -30.84 -14.17
CA GLU A 92 15.16 -30.13 -13.73
C GLU A 92 13.90 -30.89 -14.17
N PHE A 93 12.77 -30.63 -13.52
CA PHE A 93 11.46 -31.18 -13.87
C PHE A 93 11.00 -30.76 -15.28
N ASP A 94 10.55 -31.72 -16.07
CA ASP A 94 9.98 -31.50 -17.41
C ASP A 94 8.44 -31.36 -17.33
N LEU A 95 7.97 -30.12 -17.24
CA LEU A 95 6.53 -29.83 -17.18
C LEU A 95 5.80 -30.21 -18.48
N ASP A 96 6.43 -29.98 -19.63
CA ASP A 96 5.77 -30.22 -20.92
C ASP A 96 5.59 -31.73 -21.16
N ALA A 97 6.59 -32.55 -20.80
CA ALA A 97 6.47 -34.01 -20.84
C ALA A 97 5.39 -34.52 -19.87
N ALA A 98 5.26 -33.91 -18.69
CA ALA A 98 4.21 -34.26 -17.74
C ALA A 98 2.80 -33.94 -18.27
N LEU A 99 2.63 -32.77 -18.90
CA LEU A 99 1.37 -32.36 -19.52
C LEU A 99 1.00 -33.19 -20.75
N GLU A 100 1.99 -33.71 -21.49
CA GLU A 100 1.77 -34.62 -22.60
C GLU A 100 1.39 -36.03 -22.12
N ARG A 101 2.05 -36.53 -21.07
CA ARG A 101 1.78 -37.86 -20.48
C ARG A 101 0.42 -37.95 -19.78
N ARG A 102 -0.10 -36.83 -19.25
CA ARG A 102 -1.38 -36.72 -18.52
C ARG A 102 -1.66 -37.87 -17.53
N PRO A 103 -0.80 -38.08 -16.52
CA PRO A 103 -1.08 -39.07 -15.49
C PRO A 103 -2.31 -38.67 -14.65
N ALA A 104 -2.92 -39.66 -13.97
CA ALA A 104 -3.98 -39.36 -13.01
C ALA A 104 -3.42 -38.65 -11.77
N LEU A 105 -2.24 -39.08 -11.29
CA LEU A 105 -1.52 -38.50 -10.16
C LEU A 105 -0.04 -38.27 -10.51
N LEU A 106 0.47 -37.07 -10.24
CA LEU A 106 1.87 -36.71 -10.41
C LEU A 106 2.51 -36.32 -9.07
N LEU A 107 3.69 -36.88 -8.79
CA LEU A 107 4.49 -36.52 -7.62
C LEU A 107 5.48 -35.40 -7.98
N LEU A 108 5.38 -34.27 -7.27
CA LEU A 108 6.20 -33.08 -7.49
C LEU A 108 6.75 -32.57 -6.16
N ASP A 109 7.94 -33.02 -5.77
CA ASP A 109 8.58 -32.66 -4.51
C ASP A 109 9.15 -31.23 -4.51
N GLU A 110 9.33 -30.68 -3.31
CA GLU A 110 9.86 -29.34 -3.04
C GLU A 110 9.07 -28.19 -3.71
N LEU A 111 7.82 -27.97 -3.29
CA LEU A 111 6.95 -26.94 -3.88
C LEU A 111 7.55 -25.53 -3.90
N ALA A 112 8.41 -25.22 -2.92
CA ALA A 112 9.06 -23.92 -2.76
C ALA A 112 10.25 -23.68 -3.70
N HIS A 113 10.69 -24.72 -4.42
CA HIS A 113 11.88 -24.70 -5.24
C HIS A 113 11.85 -23.59 -6.31
N THR A 114 13.02 -22.98 -6.54
CA THR A 114 13.21 -22.02 -7.64
C THR A 114 13.78 -22.76 -8.84
N ASN A 115 12.99 -22.86 -9.90
CA ASN A 115 13.37 -23.62 -11.08
C ASN A 115 14.64 -23.05 -11.74
N VAL A 116 15.40 -23.91 -12.41
CA VAL A 116 16.62 -23.51 -13.13
C VAL A 116 16.29 -22.45 -14.22
N PRO A 117 17.07 -21.34 -14.31
CA PRO A 117 16.84 -20.33 -15.34
C PRO A 117 16.91 -20.93 -16.76
N GLY A 118 15.80 -20.82 -17.50
CA GLY A 118 15.58 -21.52 -18.76
C GLY A 118 14.32 -22.40 -18.75
N SER A 119 13.80 -22.75 -17.57
CA SER A 119 12.51 -23.41 -17.39
C SER A 119 11.33 -22.49 -17.71
N ARG A 120 10.18 -23.09 -18.04
CA ARG A 120 8.95 -22.37 -18.42
C ARG A 120 8.46 -21.41 -17.34
N HIS A 121 8.48 -21.86 -16.08
CA HIS A 121 8.16 -21.02 -14.93
C HIS A 121 9.37 -20.83 -14.02
N HIS A 122 9.36 -19.74 -13.25
CA HIS A 122 10.43 -19.41 -12.31
C HIS A 122 10.31 -20.19 -10.99
N LYS A 123 9.10 -20.59 -10.61
CA LYS A 123 8.84 -21.30 -9.35
C LYS A 123 8.07 -22.59 -9.58
N ARG A 124 8.44 -23.64 -8.85
CA ARG A 124 7.80 -24.97 -8.98
C ARG A 124 6.31 -25.00 -8.63
N TRP A 125 5.86 -24.14 -7.72
CA TRP A 125 4.43 -24.00 -7.43
C TRP A 125 3.61 -23.51 -8.64
N GLN A 126 4.23 -22.81 -9.59
CA GLN A 126 3.57 -22.40 -10.84
C GLN A 126 3.40 -23.61 -11.79
N ASP A 127 4.38 -24.52 -11.81
CA ASP A 127 4.27 -25.78 -12.54
C ASP A 127 3.16 -26.66 -11.95
N ALA A 128 3.09 -26.74 -10.62
CA ALA A 128 2.01 -27.44 -9.92
C ALA A 128 0.64 -26.85 -10.28
N GLU A 129 0.52 -25.52 -10.35
CA GLU A 129 -0.74 -24.87 -10.70
C GLU A 129 -1.17 -25.16 -12.15
N GLU A 130 -0.24 -25.18 -13.11
CA GLU A 130 -0.55 -25.56 -14.50
C GLU A 130 -0.99 -27.03 -14.61
N LEU A 131 -0.34 -27.94 -13.87
CA LEU A 131 -0.75 -29.35 -13.81
C LEU A 131 -2.17 -29.52 -13.26
N LEU A 132 -2.50 -28.80 -12.17
CA LEU A 132 -3.84 -28.82 -11.60
C LEU A 132 -4.88 -28.24 -12.57
N GLN A 133 -4.55 -27.18 -13.30
CA GLN A 133 -5.43 -26.63 -14.34
C GLN A 133 -5.66 -27.59 -15.50
N ALA A 134 -4.68 -28.45 -15.81
CA ALA A 134 -4.80 -29.51 -16.80
C ALA A 134 -5.60 -30.73 -16.31
N GLY A 135 -6.10 -30.71 -15.06
CA GLY A 135 -6.89 -31.80 -14.47
C GLY A 135 -6.05 -32.91 -13.82
N ILE A 136 -4.74 -32.73 -13.68
CA ILE A 136 -3.82 -33.72 -13.10
C ILE A 136 -3.78 -33.54 -11.57
N GLU A 137 -3.94 -34.62 -10.80
CA GLU A 137 -3.76 -34.58 -9.35
C GLU A 137 -2.27 -34.44 -9.01
N VAL A 138 -1.92 -33.58 -8.03
CA VAL A 138 -0.53 -33.32 -7.65
C VAL A 138 -0.32 -33.61 -6.17
N TYR A 139 0.64 -34.47 -5.86
CA TYR A 139 1.17 -34.65 -4.52
C TYR A 139 2.50 -33.91 -4.38
N THR A 140 2.63 -33.08 -3.35
CA THR A 140 3.83 -32.24 -3.16
C THR A 140 4.22 -32.12 -1.70
N THR A 141 5.44 -31.65 -1.42
CA THR A 141 5.90 -31.39 -0.05
C THR A 141 6.32 -29.94 0.17
N VAL A 142 6.04 -29.43 1.37
CA VAL A 142 6.44 -28.08 1.78
C VAL A 142 6.70 -28.00 3.28
N ASN A 143 7.61 -27.12 3.68
CA ASN A 143 7.86 -26.83 5.10
C ASN A 143 7.21 -25.50 5.49
N VAL A 144 6.84 -25.34 6.76
CA VAL A 144 6.32 -24.08 7.32
C VAL A 144 7.21 -22.87 7.03
N GLN A 145 8.52 -23.12 7.00
CA GLN A 145 9.56 -22.11 6.76
C GLN A 145 9.52 -21.50 5.34
N HIS A 146 8.84 -22.14 4.40
CA HIS A 146 8.70 -21.66 3.02
C HIS A 146 7.37 -20.93 2.79
N ILE A 147 6.53 -20.78 3.81
CA ILE A 147 5.31 -19.96 3.69
C ILE A 147 5.72 -18.49 3.70
N GLU A 148 5.30 -17.75 2.67
CA GLU A 148 5.72 -16.36 2.46
C GLU A 148 5.37 -15.45 3.64
N SER A 149 4.15 -15.52 4.17
CA SER A 149 3.72 -14.72 5.33
C SER A 149 4.49 -14.99 6.62
N LEU A 150 5.13 -16.16 6.74
CA LEU A 150 5.87 -16.57 7.94
C LEU A 150 7.38 -16.32 7.82
N GLY A 151 7.86 -15.79 6.70
CA GLY A 151 9.29 -15.58 6.44
C GLY A 151 10.01 -14.78 7.52
N ASP A 152 9.44 -13.65 7.95
CA ASP A 152 10.04 -12.79 8.97
C ASP A 152 10.07 -13.43 10.36
N VAL A 153 8.97 -14.11 10.73
CA VAL A 153 8.84 -14.82 12.01
C VAL A 153 9.86 -15.97 12.08
N VAL A 154 9.98 -16.72 10.99
CA VAL A 154 10.94 -17.84 10.88
C VAL A 154 12.38 -17.32 10.89
N ALA A 155 12.66 -16.19 10.24
CA ALA A 155 13.98 -15.56 10.28
C ALA A 155 14.33 -15.08 11.71
N GLN A 156 13.36 -14.55 12.47
CA GLN A 156 13.56 -14.16 13.86
C GLN A 156 13.85 -15.36 14.78
N ILE A 157 13.19 -16.50 14.56
CA ILE A 157 13.39 -17.73 15.34
C ILE A 157 14.72 -18.39 14.99
N THR A 158 15.01 -18.54 13.70
CA THR A 158 16.12 -19.38 13.21
C THR A 158 17.41 -18.62 12.95
N GLY A 159 17.33 -17.29 12.79
CA GLY A 159 18.44 -16.42 12.40
C GLY A 159 18.83 -16.54 10.93
N VAL A 160 18.05 -17.26 10.11
CA VAL A 160 18.34 -17.53 8.70
C VAL A 160 17.19 -16.99 7.83
N VAL A 161 17.53 -16.16 6.84
CA VAL A 161 16.56 -15.66 5.86
C VAL A 161 16.36 -16.70 4.76
N ILE A 162 15.12 -17.11 4.54
CA ILE A 162 14.73 -18.12 3.56
C ILE A 162 14.33 -17.41 2.28
N ARG A 163 14.99 -17.74 1.17
CA ARG A 163 14.76 -17.10 -0.14
C ARG A 163 13.74 -17.85 -1.01
N GLU A 164 13.50 -19.10 -0.68
CA GLU A 164 12.56 -19.97 -1.39
C GLU A 164 11.24 -19.98 -0.65
N THR A 165 10.22 -19.35 -1.25
CA THR A 165 8.90 -19.18 -0.65
C THR A 165 7.79 -19.62 -1.59
N VAL A 166 6.66 -19.99 -0.99
CA VAL A 166 5.39 -20.32 -1.64
C VAL A 166 4.34 -19.32 -1.11
N PRO A 167 3.55 -18.70 -1.99
CA PRO A 167 2.46 -17.83 -1.58
C PRO A 167 1.42 -18.59 -0.75
N ASP A 168 0.95 -17.97 0.33
CA ASP A 168 -0.08 -18.53 1.22
C ASP A 168 -1.34 -18.99 0.47
N ALA A 169 -1.70 -18.30 -0.61
CA ALA A 169 -2.85 -18.64 -1.46
C ALA A 169 -2.76 -20.08 -2.02
N ILE A 170 -1.58 -20.56 -2.39
CA ILE A 170 -1.41 -21.91 -2.93
C ILE A 170 -1.68 -22.96 -1.85
N ILE A 171 -1.18 -22.75 -0.63
CA ILE A 171 -1.42 -23.63 0.52
C ILE A 171 -2.89 -23.59 0.93
N ASN A 172 -3.50 -22.40 0.93
CA ASN A 172 -4.91 -22.19 1.24
C ASN A 172 -5.86 -22.80 0.19
N HIS A 173 -5.39 -23.03 -1.03
CA HIS A 173 -6.16 -23.71 -2.08
C HIS A 173 -5.91 -25.22 -2.14
N ALA A 174 -5.02 -25.80 -1.32
CA ALA A 174 -4.79 -27.24 -1.30
C ALA A 174 -6.03 -28.02 -0.83
N ASP A 175 -6.43 -29.05 -1.55
CA ASP A 175 -7.59 -29.89 -1.22
C ASP A 175 -7.37 -30.71 0.05
N GLU A 176 -6.13 -31.18 0.25
CA GLU A 176 -5.75 -31.97 1.42
C GLU A 176 -4.37 -31.53 1.93
N ILE A 177 -4.24 -31.36 3.24
CA ILE A 177 -2.95 -31.14 3.89
C ILE A 177 -2.72 -32.25 4.90
N GLU A 178 -1.66 -33.03 4.68
CA GLU A 178 -1.23 -34.08 5.60
C GLU A 178 -0.04 -33.58 6.42
N VAL A 179 -0.23 -33.42 7.72
CA VAL A 179 0.83 -32.94 8.62
C VAL A 179 1.75 -34.10 8.99
N VAL A 180 2.99 -34.05 8.50
CA VAL A 180 4.05 -34.98 8.86
C VAL A 180 4.83 -34.39 10.03
N ASP A 181 4.45 -34.81 11.24
CA ASP A 181 5.02 -34.33 12.49
C ASP A 181 6.02 -35.33 13.09
N LEU A 182 7.15 -34.80 13.57
CA LEU A 182 8.17 -35.55 14.28
C LEU A 182 8.61 -34.71 15.48
N SER A 183 8.84 -35.35 16.64
CA SER A 183 9.26 -34.60 17.81
C SER A 183 10.64 -33.94 17.58
N PRO A 184 10.93 -32.77 18.18
CA PRO A 184 12.23 -32.13 18.05
C PRO A 184 13.40 -33.03 18.48
N ASP A 185 13.19 -33.87 19.50
CA ASP A 185 14.21 -34.80 19.99
C ASP A 185 14.49 -35.92 18.98
N ASP A 186 13.44 -36.49 18.37
CA ASP A 186 13.58 -37.50 17.32
C ASP A 186 14.21 -36.93 16.05
N LEU A 187 13.88 -35.69 15.68
CA LEU A 187 14.48 -35.02 14.52
C LEU A 187 15.97 -34.75 14.75
N LEU A 188 16.35 -34.32 15.96
CA LEU A 188 17.75 -34.15 16.33
C LEU A 188 18.50 -35.49 16.38
N GLN A 189 17.84 -36.55 16.84
CA GLN A 189 18.40 -37.90 16.81
C GLN A 189 18.62 -38.38 15.36
N ARG A 190 17.65 -38.20 14.47
CA ARG A 190 17.81 -38.51 13.03
C ARG A 190 18.93 -37.71 12.38
N LEU A 191 19.12 -36.45 12.77
CA LEU A 191 20.26 -35.64 12.34
C LEU A 191 21.59 -36.21 12.86
N ALA A 192 21.65 -36.63 14.12
CA ALA A 192 22.84 -37.25 14.73
C ALA A 192 23.19 -38.61 14.11
N GLU A 193 22.18 -39.38 13.70
CA GLU A 193 22.31 -40.64 12.97
C GLU A 193 22.69 -40.44 11.49
N GLY A 194 22.82 -39.20 11.01
CA GLY A 194 23.16 -38.88 9.61
C GLY A 194 22.03 -39.09 8.62
N LYS A 195 20.78 -39.29 9.09
CA LYS A 195 19.58 -39.50 8.26
C LYS A 195 19.02 -38.21 7.67
N VAL A 196 19.56 -37.05 8.05
CA VAL A 196 19.20 -35.72 7.54
C VAL A 196 20.48 -35.06 7.01
N TYR A 197 20.60 -34.91 5.69
CA TYR A 197 21.79 -34.32 5.07
C TYR A 197 21.79 -32.79 5.16
N VAL A 198 22.97 -32.22 5.36
CA VAL A 198 23.26 -30.79 5.14
C VAL A 198 24.52 -30.73 4.27
N PRO A 199 24.55 -29.97 3.16
CA PRO A 199 25.76 -29.77 2.35
C PRO A 199 26.95 -29.35 3.23
N GLN A 200 28.16 -29.81 2.91
CA GLN A 200 29.38 -29.43 3.66
C GLN A 200 29.55 -27.90 3.80
N GLN A 201 29.02 -27.12 2.85
CA GLN A 201 29.05 -25.65 2.87
C GLN A 201 27.97 -25.01 3.78
N ALA A 202 26.97 -25.76 4.24
CA ALA A 202 25.82 -25.25 5.02
C ALA A 202 25.79 -25.74 6.48
N GLN A 203 26.78 -26.51 6.94
CA GLN A 203 26.80 -27.07 8.31
C GLN A 203 26.77 -26.03 9.43
N VAL A 204 27.35 -24.83 9.20
CA VAL A 204 27.38 -23.77 10.22
C VAL A 204 26.01 -23.11 10.41
N ALA A 205 25.31 -22.79 9.31
CA ALA A 205 23.95 -22.23 9.35
C ALA A 205 22.92 -23.27 9.84
N ALA A 206 23.09 -24.54 9.45
CA ALA A 206 22.22 -25.62 9.89
C ALA A 206 22.33 -25.90 11.40
N ARG A 207 23.51 -25.73 12.03
CA ARG A 207 23.66 -25.84 13.48
C ARG A 207 22.90 -24.76 14.27
N HIS A 208 22.66 -23.60 13.67
CA HIS A 208 21.78 -22.58 14.24
C HIS A 208 20.30 -22.91 14.01
N PHE A 209 19.96 -23.43 12.83
CA PHE A 209 18.60 -23.82 12.47
C PHE A 209 18.07 -25.00 13.30
N PHE A 210 18.83 -26.11 13.39
CA PHE A 210 18.46 -27.33 14.12
C PHE A 210 18.79 -27.24 15.62
N ARG A 211 18.24 -26.23 16.30
CA ARG A 211 18.25 -26.15 17.77
C ARG A 211 16.90 -26.58 18.32
N LYS A 212 16.89 -27.27 19.46
CA LYS A 212 15.64 -27.76 20.09
C LYS A 212 14.59 -26.65 20.25
N GLY A 213 14.99 -25.45 20.70
CA GLY A 213 14.11 -24.29 20.81
C GLY A 213 13.48 -23.86 19.48
N ASN A 214 14.29 -23.78 18.43
CA ASN A 214 13.85 -23.38 17.10
C ASN A 214 12.90 -24.43 16.51
N LEU A 215 13.21 -25.71 16.67
CA LEU A 215 12.36 -26.81 16.20
C LEU A 215 11.02 -26.87 16.94
N MET A 216 10.97 -26.57 18.24
CA MET A 216 9.72 -26.45 18.98
C MET A 216 8.85 -25.31 18.43
N ALA A 217 9.43 -24.14 18.18
CA ALA A 217 8.71 -23.00 17.64
C ALA A 217 8.22 -23.24 16.20
N LEU A 218 9.05 -23.83 15.34
CA LEU A 218 8.64 -24.21 13.97
C LEU A 218 7.54 -25.27 13.98
N ARG A 219 7.59 -26.23 14.91
CA ARG A 219 6.53 -27.24 15.10
C ARG A 219 5.21 -26.61 15.54
N GLU A 220 5.25 -25.66 16.47
CA GLU A 220 4.07 -24.90 16.88
C GLU A 220 3.46 -24.12 15.71
N LEU A 221 4.29 -23.40 14.94
CA LEU A 221 3.84 -22.68 13.76
C LEU A 221 3.22 -23.61 12.71
N ALA A 222 3.82 -24.78 12.48
CA ALA A 222 3.31 -25.75 11.53
C ALA A 222 1.94 -26.31 11.96
N LEU A 223 1.79 -26.70 13.24
CA LEU A 223 0.53 -27.21 13.76
C LEU A 223 -0.58 -26.15 13.76
N ARG A 224 -0.23 -24.90 14.09
CA ARG A 224 -1.18 -23.78 14.04
C ARG A 224 -1.64 -23.49 12.61
N CYS A 225 -0.72 -23.41 11.65
CA CYS A 225 -1.05 -23.20 10.24
C CYS A 225 -1.96 -24.33 9.70
N ALA A 226 -1.70 -25.58 10.10
CA ALA A 226 -2.56 -26.71 9.73
C ALA A 226 -3.96 -26.60 10.37
N ALA A 227 -4.04 -26.20 11.64
CA ALA A 227 -5.32 -25.99 12.32
C ALA A 227 -6.15 -24.87 11.66
N ASP A 228 -5.51 -23.74 11.35
CA ASP A 228 -6.16 -22.61 10.67
C ASP A 228 -6.72 -23.04 9.29
N ARG A 229 -6.04 -23.95 8.58
CA ARG A 229 -6.54 -24.53 7.32
C ARG A 229 -7.75 -25.44 7.53
N VAL A 230 -7.70 -26.34 8.51
CA VAL A 230 -8.81 -27.25 8.81
C VAL A 230 -10.08 -26.45 9.14
N ASP A 231 -9.93 -25.34 9.88
CA ASP A 231 -11.02 -24.41 10.16
C ASP A 231 -11.58 -23.76 8.88
N ALA A 232 -10.71 -23.32 7.96
CA ALA A 232 -11.13 -22.74 6.69
C ALA A 232 -11.87 -23.75 5.79
N GLN A 233 -11.38 -24.99 5.70
CA GLN A 233 -12.04 -26.06 4.93
C GLN A 233 -13.42 -26.40 5.51
N MET A 234 -13.53 -26.46 6.84
CA MET A 234 -14.80 -26.70 7.52
C MET A 234 -15.82 -25.59 7.26
N GLN A 235 -15.38 -24.32 7.16
CA GLN A 235 -16.25 -23.20 6.80
C GLN A 235 -16.75 -23.28 5.35
N HIS A 236 -15.89 -23.66 4.40
CA HIS A 236 -16.29 -23.87 3.00
C HIS A 236 -17.30 -25.02 2.87
N TYR A 237 -17.01 -26.18 3.46
CA TYR A 237 -17.92 -27.34 3.46
C TYR A 237 -19.33 -26.98 3.99
N LYS A 238 -19.39 -26.19 5.07
CA LYS A 238 -20.66 -25.70 5.64
C LYS A 238 -21.45 -24.80 4.69
N ARG A 239 -20.77 -23.87 4.00
CA ARG A 239 -21.40 -22.98 3.02
C ARG A 239 -21.97 -23.77 1.84
N ASP A 240 -21.23 -24.75 1.36
CA ASP A 240 -21.60 -25.53 0.17
C ASP A 240 -22.73 -26.53 0.46
N HIS A 241 -22.77 -27.10 1.67
CA HIS A 241 -23.81 -28.05 2.09
C HIS A 241 -25.01 -27.38 2.78
N ALA A 242 -25.06 -26.04 2.84
CA ALA A 242 -26.11 -25.25 3.50
C ALA A 242 -26.41 -25.73 4.94
N ILE A 243 -25.38 -26.17 5.67
CA ILE A 243 -25.53 -26.68 7.03
C ILE A 243 -25.58 -25.49 7.99
N ALA A 244 -26.77 -25.22 8.54
CA ALA A 244 -27.01 -24.10 9.45
C ALA A 244 -26.57 -24.36 10.92
N GLN A 245 -26.10 -25.56 11.23
CA GLN A 245 -25.70 -25.98 12.58
C GLN A 245 -24.31 -25.48 12.97
N THR A 246 -24.17 -25.05 14.23
CA THR A 246 -22.91 -24.60 14.80
C THR A 246 -22.14 -25.79 15.36
N TRP A 247 -21.07 -26.22 14.68
CA TRP A 247 -20.14 -27.20 15.26
C TRP A 247 -19.22 -26.54 16.30
N PRO A 248 -19.23 -26.98 17.57
CA PRO A 248 -18.43 -26.38 18.62
C PRO A 248 -17.06 -27.07 18.69
N THR A 249 -16.23 -26.90 17.65
CA THR A 249 -14.83 -27.38 17.70
C THR A 249 -13.91 -26.42 18.46
N THR A 250 -14.30 -25.13 18.58
CA THR A 250 -13.58 -24.13 19.38
C THR A 250 -14.58 -23.28 20.16
N GLU A 251 -14.39 -23.18 21.47
CA GLU A 251 -15.20 -22.35 22.34
C GLU A 251 -15.04 -20.87 21.98
N ARG A 252 -16.15 -20.14 21.78
CA ARG A 252 -16.15 -18.70 21.48
C ARG A 252 -17.30 -18.01 22.19
N LEU A 253 -16.97 -16.97 22.94
CA LEU A 253 -17.90 -16.31 23.84
C LEU A 253 -18.35 -14.94 23.30
N LEU A 254 -19.63 -14.62 23.39
CA LEU A 254 -20.18 -13.30 23.05
C LEU A 254 -20.80 -12.69 24.29
N VAL A 255 -20.42 -11.47 24.66
CA VAL A 255 -21.07 -10.70 25.72
C VAL A 255 -21.92 -9.58 25.15
N CYS A 256 -23.18 -9.52 25.58
CA CYS A 256 -24.11 -8.48 25.18
C CYS A 256 -23.93 -7.25 26.08
N VAL A 257 -23.59 -6.12 25.48
CA VAL A 257 -23.48 -4.84 26.17
C VAL A 257 -24.83 -4.11 26.11
N SER A 258 -25.24 -3.53 27.23
CA SER A 258 -26.50 -2.78 27.34
C SER A 258 -26.31 -1.46 28.10
N PRO A 259 -27.27 -0.53 28.03
CA PRO A 259 -27.21 0.71 28.81
C PRO A 259 -27.32 0.50 30.34
N SER A 260 -27.51 -0.74 30.79
CA SER A 260 -27.67 -1.07 32.20
C SER A 260 -26.38 -0.79 32.99
N PRO A 261 -26.49 -0.25 34.22
CA PRO A 261 -25.35 -0.12 35.15
C PRO A 261 -24.66 -1.46 35.44
N SER A 262 -25.36 -2.59 35.30
CA SER A 262 -24.78 -3.92 35.51
C SER A 262 -23.90 -4.39 34.34
N SER A 263 -23.92 -3.73 33.18
CA SER A 263 -23.24 -4.18 31.95
C SER A 263 -21.72 -4.32 32.11
N ALA A 264 -21.07 -3.39 32.80
CA ALA A 264 -19.62 -3.47 33.09
C ALA A 264 -19.25 -4.71 33.93
N ARG A 265 -20.16 -5.19 34.79
CA ARG A 265 -19.95 -6.41 35.58
C ARG A 265 -20.08 -7.66 34.72
N VAL A 266 -21.03 -7.67 33.79
CA VAL A 266 -21.21 -8.75 32.81
C VAL A 266 -19.96 -8.88 31.95
N VAL A 267 -19.41 -7.77 31.45
CA VAL A 267 -18.15 -7.75 30.67
C VAL A 267 -16.98 -8.33 31.48
N ARG A 268 -16.81 -7.94 32.75
CA ARG A 268 -15.76 -8.51 33.61
C ARG A 268 -15.97 -10.01 33.88
N ALA A 269 -17.22 -10.45 34.01
CA ALA A 269 -17.55 -11.87 34.19
C ALA A 269 -17.27 -12.67 32.91
N ALA A 270 -17.58 -12.10 31.73
CA ALA A 270 -17.27 -12.66 30.43
C ALA A 270 -15.76 -12.83 30.24
N CYS A 271 -14.96 -11.80 30.52
CA CYS A 271 -13.49 -11.86 30.47
C CYS A 271 -12.93 -13.02 31.32
N ARG A 272 -13.35 -13.13 32.59
CA ARG A 272 -12.92 -14.23 33.47
C ARG A 272 -13.34 -15.62 32.97
N MET A 273 -14.42 -15.70 32.20
CA MET A 273 -14.88 -16.98 31.64
C MET A 273 -14.12 -17.31 30.35
N ALA A 274 -13.94 -16.33 29.47
CA ALA A 274 -13.14 -16.45 28.26
C ALA A 274 -11.69 -16.88 28.58
N GLN A 275 -11.06 -16.25 29.58
CA GLN A 275 -9.71 -16.62 30.03
C GLN A 275 -9.63 -18.06 30.57
N ARG A 276 -10.64 -18.51 31.34
CA ARG A 276 -10.68 -19.89 31.86
C ARG A 276 -10.90 -20.93 30.76
N MET A 277 -11.63 -20.56 29.73
CA MET A 277 -11.91 -21.41 28.57
C MET A 277 -10.82 -21.31 27.49
N GLN A 278 -9.83 -20.42 27.67
CA GLN A 278 -8.86 -20.04 26.63
C GLN A 278 -9.54 -19.74 25.29
N ALA A 279 -10.70 -19.09 25.36
CA ALA A 279 -11.58 -18.84 24.23
C ALA A 279 -11.51 -17.38 23.77
N PRO A 280 -11.49 -17.10 22.45
CA PRO A 280 -11.73 -15.75 21.95
C PRO A 280 -13.13 -15.27 22.36
N TRP A 281 -13.26 -13.98 22.64
CA TRP A 281 -14.53 -13.40 23.08
C TRP A 281 -14.83 -12.05 22.44
N LEU A 282 -16.11 -11.80 22.21
CA LEU A 282 -16.63 -10.61 21.55
C LEU A 282 -17.54 -9.83 22.49
N ALA A 283 -17.52 -8.51 22.41
CA ALA A 283 -18.46 -7.64 23.09
C ALA A 283 -19.35 -6.92 22.08
N VAL A 284 -20.65 -7.18 22.13
CA VAL A 284 -21.60 -6.75 21.11
C VAL A 284 -22.62 -5.79 21.69
N TYR A 285 -22.78 -4.63 21.05
CA TYR A 285 -23.87 -3.69 21.29
C TYR A 285 -24.76 -3.59 20.05
N VAL A 286 -26.08 -3.56 20.23
CA VAL A 286 -27.03 -3.37 19.12
C VAL A 286 -27.70 -2.00 19.22
N GLU A 287 -27.47 -1.18 18.21
CA GLU A 287 -28.20 0.05 17.98
C GLU A 287 -29.59 -0.25 17.38
N THR A 288 -30.62 0.16 18.11
CA THR A 288 -32.02 0.10 17.72
C THR A 288 -32.58 1.52 17.59
N PRO A 289 -33.69 1.73 16.85
CA PRO A 289 -34.31 3.05 16.73
C PRO A 289 -34.68 3.70 18.08
N HIS A 290 -34.96 2.88 19.10
CA HIS A 290 -35.21 3.34 20.46
C HIS A 290 -33.92 3.68 21.22
N THR A 291 -32.85 2.89 21.07
CA THR A 291 -31.59 3.17 21.75
C THR A 291 -30.83 4.35 21.15
N ARG A 292 -31.08 4.71 19.88
CA ARG A 292 -30.60 5.98 19.29
C ARG A 292 -31.13 7.24 19.97
N ARG A 293 -32.21 7.14 20.75
CA ARG A 293 -32.80 8.25 21.54
C ARG A 293 -32.44 8.20 23.02
N LEU A 294 -31.45 7.39 23.41
CA LEU A 294 -31.04 7.30 24.81
C LEU A 294 -30.52 8.66 25.34
N PRO A 295 -30.81 9.00 26.60
CA PRO A 295 -30.18 10.11 27.30
C PRO A 295 -28.65 10.02 27.20
N ASP A 296 -27.96 11.16 27.15
CA ASP A 296 -26.52 11.21 26.92
C ASP A 296 -25.73 10.40 27.96
N LEU A 297 -26.23 10.36 29.20
CA LEU A 297 -25.65 9.58 30.29
C LEU A 297 -25.65 8.07 30.00
N ASP A 298 -26.72 7.54 29.40
CA ASP A 298 -26.82 6.11 29.06
C ASP A 298 -25.99 5.76 27.82
N ARG A 299 -25.86 6.68 26.85
CA ARG A 299 -24.92 6.53 25.72
C ARG A 299 -23.46 6.51 26.19
N MET A 300 -23.10 7.41 27.10
CA MET A 300 -21.77 7.41 27.72
C MET A 300 -21.49 6.08 28.43
N ARG A 301 -22.43 5.53 29.21
CA ARG A 301 -22.27 4.23 29.89
C ARG A 301 -22.01 3.07 28.92
N VAL A 302 -22.73 3.01 27.81
CA VAL A 302 -22.49 1.99 26.77
C VAL A 302 -21.09 2.14 26.20
N SER A 303 -20.69 3.35 25.82
CA SER A 303 -19.36 3.61 25.26
C SER A 303 -18.23 3.26 26.23
N GLN A 304 -18.37 3.60 27.52
CA GLN A 304 -17.42 3.24 28.57
C GLN A 304 -17.34 1.73 28.77
N THR A 305 -18.47 1.03 28.67
CA THR A 305 -18.52 -0.43 28.82
C THR A 305 -17.90 -1.16 27.63
N LEU A 306 -18.08 -0.65 26.41
CA LEU A 306 -17.42 -1.18 25.21
C LEU A 306 -15.91 -0.97 25.27
N ARG A 307 -15.45 0.23 25.65
CA ARG A 307 -14.02 0.51 25.88
C ARG A 307 -13.42 -0.40 26.95
N LEU A 308 -14.16 -0.64 28.05
CA LEU A 308 -13.73 -1.58 29.08
C LEU A 308 -13.58 -3.01 28.52
N ALA A 309 -14.47 -3.44 27.62
CA ALA A 309 -14.36 -4.75 26.99
C ALA A 309 -13.12 -4.85 26.09
N GLU A 310 -12.86 -3.81 25.29
CA GLU A 310 -11.67 -3.70 24.43
C GLU A 310 -10.37 -3.76 25.24
N GLN A 311 -10.28 -2.99 26.33
CA GLN A 311 -9.13 -3.00 27.26
C GLN A 311 -8.91 -4.37 27.91
N LEU A 312 -9.96 -5.18 28.06
CA LEU A 312 -9.88 -6.54 28.59
C LEU A 312 -9.60 -7.59 27.50
N GLY A 313 -9.38 -7.17 26.25
CA GLY A 313 -9.04 -8.02 25.12
C GLY A 313 -10.24 -8.64 24.41
N ALA A 314 -11.43 -8.02 24.48
CA ALA A 314 -12.59 -8.42 23.65
C ALA A 314 -12.53 -7.77 22.26
N GLU A 315 -12.97 -8.49 21.24
CA GLU A 315 -13.32 -7.89 19.95
C GLU A 315 -14.66 -7.13 20.10
N VAL A 316 -14.64 -5.80 19.96
CA VAL A 316 -15.82 -4.95 20.14
C VAL A 316 -16.56 -4.73 18.82
N VAL A 317 -17.87 -4.96 18.82
CA VAL A 317 -18.70 -4.84 17.62
C VAL A 317 -20.00 -4.11 17.93
N THR A 318 -20.34 -3.12 17.10
CA THR A 318 -21.65 -2.44 17.16
C THR A 318 -22.46 -2.82 15.94
N LEU A 319 -23.65 -3.38 16.16
CA LEU A 319 -24.57 -3.84 15.11
C LEU A 319 -25.76 -2.88 15.03
N GLU A 320 -26.29 -2.65 13.82
CA GLU A 320 -27.53 -1.90 13.62
C GLU A 320 -28.69 -2.86 13.35
N GLY A 321 -29.75 -2.81 14.15
CA GLY A 321 -30.88 -3.74 14.01
C GLY A 321 -32.19 -3.20 14.57
N HIS A 322 -33.31 -3.75 14.11
CA HIS A 322 -34.64 -3.39 14.65
C HIS A 322 -34.93 -4.08 15.98
N ARG A 323 -34.42 -5.31 16.16
CA ARG A 323 -34.58 -6.13 17.36
C ARG A 323 -33.22 -6.67 17.79
N ALA A 324 -32.79 -6.30 19.00
CA ALA A 324 -31.45 -6.64 19.48
C ALA A 324 -31.20 -8.16 19.59
N ALA A 325 -32.20 -8.93 20.04
CA ALA A 325 -32.05 -10.38 20.20
C ALA A 325 -31.84 -11.11 18.86
N ASP A 326 -32.65 -10.77 17.84
CA ASP A 326 -32.55 -11.39 16.51
C ASP A 326 -31.17 -11.09 15.88
N GLU A 327 -30.69 -9.84 16.02
CA GLU A 327 -29.40 -9.41 15.46
C GLU A 327 -28.21 -10.07 16.18
N ILE A 328 -28.28 -10.18 17.51
CA ILE A 328 -27.24 -10.86 18.30
C ILE A 328 -27.15 -12.34 17.92
N ILE A 329 -28.28 -13.01 17.69
CA ILE A 329 -28.30 -14.42 17.32
C ILE A 329 -27.81 -14.62 15.88
N ALA A 330 -28.25 -13.78 14.94
CA ALA A 330 -27.74 -13.81 13.57
C ALA A 330 -26.21 -13.60 13.52
N TYR A 331 -25.72 -12.64 14.31
CA TYR A 331 -24.29 -12.38 14.43
C TYR A 331 -23.53 -13.52 15.12
N ALA A 332 -24.09 -14.07 16.20
CA ALA A 332 -23.52 -15.20 16.93
C ALA A 332 -23.35 -16.43 16.02
N ARG A 333 -24.35 -16.74 15.18
CA ARG A 333 -24.27 -17.83 14.19
C ARG A 333 -23.20 -17.57 13.14
N THR A 334 -23.11 -16.34 12.63
CA THR A 334 -22.09 -15.96 11.63
C THR A 334 -20.66 -16.09 12.16
N ARG A 335 -20.46 -15.80 13.45
CA ARG A 335 -19.15 -15.88 14.12
C ARG A 335 -18.91 -17.22 14.84
N ASN A 336 -19.78 -18.23 14.67
CA ASN A 336 -19.71 -19.53 15.37
C ASN A 336 -19.51 -19.37 16.89
N VAL A 337 -20.31 -18.51 17.52
CA VAL A 337 -20.29 -18.31 18.97
C VAL A 337 -20.95 -19.51 19.64
N SER A 338 -20.22 -20.18 20.55
CA SER A 338 -20.74 -21.30 21.34
C SER A 338 -21.56 -20.83 22.55
N ARG A 339 -21.27 -19.64 23.09
CA ARG A 339 -21.91 -19.13 24.30
C ARG A 339 -22.16 -17.63 24.27
N ILE A 340 -23.40 -17.22 24.58
CA ILE A 340 -23.82 -15.83 24.74
C ILE A 340 -23.99 -15.51 26.23
N MET A 341 -23.44 -14.38 26.67
CA MET A 341 -23.57 -13.86 28.03
C MET A 341 -24.31 -12.52 28.02
N ALA A 342 -25.37 -12.41 28.80
CA ALA A 342 -26.16 -11.18 28.92
C ALA A 342 -26.44 -10.84 30.40
N GLY A 343 -26.71 -9.56 30.67
CA GLY A 343 -27.18 -9.13 32.00
C GLY A 343 -28.64 -9.54 32.23
N LYS A 344 -29.02 -9.86 33.47
CA LYS A 344 -30.43 -10.06 33.82
C LYS A 344 -31.24 -8.78 33.55
N PRO A 345 -32.41 -8.86 32.90
CA PRO A 345 -33.28 -7.71 32.68
C PRO A 345 -33.76 -7.13 34.02
N SER A 346 -33.80 -5.80 34.13
CA SER A 346 -34.16 -5.08 35.37
C SER A 346 -35.55 -4.41 35.31
N HIS A 347 -36.40 -4.80 34.35
CA HIS A 347 -37.73 -4.20 34.19
C HIS A 347 -38.82 -4.95 34.96
N PRO A 348 -39.86 -4.26 35.45
CA PRO A 348 -41.00 -4.91 36.10
C PRO A 348 -41.82 -5.74 35.09
N ARG A 349 -42.25 -6.94 35.51
CA ARG A 349 -42.91 -7.97 34.68
C ARG A 349 -44.09 -7.49 33.80
N TRP A 350 -44.84 -6.47 34.23
CA TRP A 350 -45.96 -5.93 33.45
C TRP A 350 -45.50 -5.23 32.16
N ARG A 351 -44.29 -4.64 32.15
CA ARG A 351 -43.70 -3.99 30.97
C ARG A 351 -43.17 -5.01 29.97
N GLU A 352 -42.70 -6.16 30.45
CA GLU A 352 -42.28 -7.29 29.61
C GLU A 352 -43.46 -7.90 28.83
N LEU A 353 -44.67 -7.87 29.41
CA LEU A 353 -45.88 -8.35 28.73
C LEU A 353 -46.32 -7.47 27.54
N LEU A 354 -46.00 -6.17 27.57
CA LEU A 354 -46.38 -5.20 26.54
C LEU A 354 -45.35 -5.04 25.41
N VAL A 355 -44.06 -5.27 25.71
CA VAL A 355 -42.93 -4.99 24.78
C VAL A 355 -42.20 -6.27 24.33
N GLY A 356 -42.44 -7.41 25.00
CA GLY A 356 -41.68 -8.64 24.82
C GLY A 356 -40.37 -8.63 25.62
N SER A 357 -39.90 -9.79 26.06
CA SER A 357 -38.65 -9.93 26.83
C SER A 357 -37.47 -10.26 25.90
N PHE A 358 -36.42 -9.44 25.96
CA PHE A 358 -35.13 -9.70 25.30
C PHE A 358 -34.58 -11.07 25.71
N ALA A 359 -34.65 -11.40 27.01
CA ALA A 359 -34.15 -12.66 27.55
C ALA A 359 -34.96 -13.87 27.04
N ASP A 360 -36.29 -13.76 26.99
CA ASP A 360 -37.16 -14.84 26.47
C ASP A 360 -36.94 -15.06 24.96
N THR A 361 -36.76 -13.97 24.21
CA THR A 361 -36.44 -14.08 22.77
C THR A 361 -35.08 -14.74 22.54
N LEU A 362 -34.07 -14.34 23.34
CA LEU A 362 -32.72 -14.88 23.23
C LEU A 362 -32.68 -16.39 23.52
N VAL A 363 -33.36 -16.83 24.58
CA VAL A 363 -33.43 -18.25 24.99
C VAL A 363 -34.24 -19.08 24.00
N ARG A 364 -35.33 -18.55 23.45
CA ARG A 364 -36.17 -19.30 22.48
C ARG A 364 -35.51 -19.50 21.12
N GLN A 365 -34.62 -18.58 20.72
CA GLN A 365 -34.00 -18.59 19.40
C GLN A 365 -32.52 -19.04 19.43
N SER A 366 -31.95 -19.27 20.62
CA SER A 366 -30.54 -19.64 20.77
C SER A 366 -30.24 -21.06 20.33
N ASP A 367 -31.25 -21.94 20.21
CA ASP A 367 -31.13 -23.36 19.81
C ASP A 367 -29.92 -24.07 20.46
N GLU A 368 -28.78 -24.16 19.76
CA GLU A 368 -27.53 -24.82 20.19
C GLU A 368 -26.54 -23.92 20.95
N ILE A 369 -26.81 -22.61 21.04
CA ILE A 369 -25.93 -21.62 21.68
C ILE A 369 -26.29 -21.50 23.17
N ASP A 370 -25.31 -21.72 24.04
CA ASP A 370 -25.50 -21.58 25.49
C ASP A 370 -25.77 -20.12 25.87
N VAL A 371 -26.90 -19.82 26.52
CA VAL A 371 -27.20 -18.47 27.01
C VAL A 371 -27.02 -18.39 28.53
N THR A 372 -26.07 -17.60 28.99
CA THR A 372 -25.79 -17.36 30.41
C THR A 372 -26.22 -15.96 30.84
N PHE A 373 -27.10 -15.87 31.83
CA PHE A 373 -27.48 -14.58 32.42
C PHE A 373 -26.71 -14.31 33.72
N VAL A 374 -25.98 -13.20 33.77
CA VAL A 374 -25.25 -12.80 34.99
C VAL A 374 -26.14 -11.89 35.83
N SER A 375 -26.43 -12.33 37.07
CA SER A 375 -27.12 -11.53 38.08
C SER A 375 -26.21 -10.41 38.60
N GLY A 376 -26.76 -9.21 38.75
CA GLY A 376 -26.19 -8.27 39.72
C GLY A 376 -26.75 -8.62 41.11
N SER A 377 -25.89 -8.88 42.09
CA SER A 377 -26.32 -8.87 43.49
C SER A 377 -26.74 -7.45 43.89
N ASP A 378 -27.77 -7.36 44.73
CA ASP A 378 -28.40 -6.12 45.24
C ASP A 378 -27.53 -5.32 46.24
N ASP A 379 -26.26 -5.69 46.42
CA ASP A 379 -25.43 -5.22 47.56
C ASP A 379 -24.62 -3.94 47.32
N VAL A 380 -24.81 -3.25 46.20
CA VAL A 380 -24.39 -1.85 46.09
C VAL A 380 -25.53 -1.09 45.44
N SER A 381 -26.51 -0.75 46.27
CA SER A 381 -27.35 0.43 46.04
C SER A 381 -26.46 1.67 46.08
N ALA A 382 -25.62 1.86 45.05
CA ALA A 382 -25.30 3.21 44.64
C ALA A 382 -26.67 3.83 44.32
N PRO A 383 -27.05 4.96 44.94
CA PRO A 383 -28.35 5.55 44.69
C PRO A 383 -28.46 5.70 43.19
N VAL A 384 -29.37 4.94 42.60
CA VAL A 384 -29.87 5.25 41.27
C VAL A 384 -30.50 6.61 41.49
N VAL A 385 -29.71 7.67 41.27
CA VAL A 385 -30.26 9.00 41.05
C VAL A 385 -31.30 8.72 39.98
N PRO A 386 -32.60 8.83 40.29
CA PRO A 386 -33.61 8.56 39.28
C PRO A 386 -33.24 9.49 38.15
N SER A 387 -32.79 8.92 37.03
CA SER A 387 -32.68 9.68 35.78
C SER A 387 -34.01 10.40 35.71
N PRO A 388 -34.04 11.74 35.70
CA PRO A 388 -35.31 12.45 35.64
C PRO A 388 -36.03 11.79 34.49
N ILE A 389 -37.19 11.20 34.79
CA ILE A 389 -38.09 10.73 33.75
C ILE A 389 -38.25 12.01 32.94
N LEU A 390 -37.60 12.07 31.78
CA LEU A 390 -37.84 13.09 30.80
C LEU A 390 -39.29 12.84 30.45
N HIS A 391 -40.18 13.52 31.19
CA HIS A 391 -41.55 13.68 30.78
C HIS A 391 -41.42 14.10 29.33
N PRO A 392 -42.01 13.35 28.37
CA PRO A 392 -41.97 13.78 26.98
C PRO A 392 -42.48 15.21 27.02
N THR A 393 -41.61 16.18 26.71
CA THR A 393 -41.96 17.58 26.86
C THR A 393 -43.14 17.81 25.94
N LEU A 394 -44.35 17.88 26.51
CA LEU A 394 -45.55 18.24 25.77
C LEU A 394 -45.28 19.65 25.27
N ARG A 395 -44.80 19.75 24.03
CA ARG A 395 -44.74 21.01 23.32
C ARG A 395 -46.17 21.39 23.05
N TRP A 396 -46.73 22.26 23.90
CA TRP A 396 -48.10 22.75 23.77
C TRP A 396 -48.39 23.35 22.38
N SER A 397 -47.35 23.82 21.67
CA SER A 397 -47.44 24.23 20.26
C SER A 397 -48.02 23.14 19.34
N ASP A 398 -47.63 21.89 19.56
CA ASP A 398 -48.04 20.75 18.74
C ASP A 398 -49.53 20.46 18.93
N TYR A 399 -50.02 20.57 20.18
CA TYR A 399 -51.43 20.41 20.52
C TYR A 399 -52.27 21.61 20.09
N GLY A 400 -51.69 22.81 20.05
CA GLY A 400 -52.31 23.98 19.43
C GLY A 400 -52.64 23.74 17.95
N TRP A 401 -51.71 23.16 17.19
CA TRP A 401 -51.95 22.77 15.80
C TRP A 401 -53.04 21.70 15.65
N VAL A 402 -53.13 20.75 16.60
CA VAL A 402 -54.24 19.78 16.64
C VAL A 402 -55.58 20.50 16.76
N GLY A 403 -55.70 21.45 17.70
CA GLY A 403 -56.91 22.24 17.89
C GLY A 403 -57.29 23.04 16.65
N VAL A 404 -56.34 23.76 16.05
CA VAL A 404 -56.57 24.55 14.82
C VAL A 404 -57.05 23.64 13.68
N MET A 405 -56.40 22.50 13.46
CA MET A 405 -56.79 21.57 12.40
C MET A 405 -58.19 21.01 12.65
N LEU A 406 -58.52 20.67 13.90
CA LEU A 406 -59.85 20.16 14.27
C LEU A 406 -60.95 21.18 13.96
N VAL A 407 -60.73 22.45 14.28
CA VAL A 407 -61.65 23.55 13.98
C VAL A 407 -61.81 23.71 12.47
N VAL A 408 -60.70 23.71 11.71
CA VAL A 408 -60.74 23.83 10.24
C VAL A 408 -61.51 22.67 9.59
N CYS A 409 -61.25 21.42 10.02
CA CYS A 409 -61.98 20.25 9.52
C CYS A 409 -63.48 20.32 9.86
N THR A 410 -63.82 20.75 11.08
CA THR A 410 -65.22 20.85 11.52
C THR A 410 -65.96 21.95 10.76
N MET A 411 -65.36 23.15 10.61
CA MET A 411 -65.97 24.23 9.82
C MET A 411 -66.13 23.85 8.35
N SER A 412 -65.12 23.22 7.75
CA SER A 412 -65.19 22.72 6.38
C SER A 412 -66.27 21.65 6.24
N GLY A 413 -66.38 20.76 7.22
CA GLY A 413 -67.43 19.74 7.31
C GLY A 413 -68.82 20.37 7.34
N VAL A 414 -69.06 21.38 8.19
CA VAL A 414 -70.36 22.07 8.29
C VAL A 414 -70.75 22.73 6.97
N VAL A 415 -69.80 23.36 6.26
CA VAL A 415 -70.05 24.00 4.96
C VAL A 415 -70.35 22.98 3.86
N LEU A 416 -69.65 21.84 3.86
CA LEU A 416 -69.77 20.81 2.82
C LEU A 416 -70.91 19.81 3.09
N PHE A 417 -71.34 19.67 4.35
CA PHE A 417 -72.37 18.73 4.79
C PHE A 417 -73.67 18.81 3.97
N PRO A 418 -74.22 19.99 3.62
CA PRO A 418 -75.44 20.10 2.82
C PRO A 418 -75.29 19.61 1.37
N SER A 419 -74.06 19.59 0.84
CA SER A 419 -73.80 19.32 -0.59
C SER A 419 -73.33 17.90 -0.87
N ILE A 420 -72.55 17.29 0.03
CA ILE A 420 -71.81 16.03 -0.23
C ILE A 420 -72.30 14.88 0.67
N GLY A 421 -73.16 15.16 1.64
CA GLY A 421 -73.71 14.18 2.57
C GLY A 421 -72.73 13.70 3.65
N GLN A 422 -73.27 13.09 4.69
CA GLN A 422 -72.56 12.76 5.94
C GLN A 422 -71.37 11.79 5.76
N ASN A 423 -71.47 10.82 4.85
CA ASN A 423 -70.42 9.81 4.63
C ASN A 423 -69.13 10.41 4.06
N ASN A 424 -69.21 11.51 3.30
CA ASN A 424 -68.05 12.12 2.66
C ASN A 424 -67.32 13.12 3.58
N VAL A 425 -67.94 13.57 4.67
CA VAL A 425 -67.30 14.45 5.68
C VAL A 425 -66.20 13.71 6.45
N ILE A 426 -66.31 12.39 6.60
CA ILE A 426 -65.26 11.53 7.20
C ILE A 426 -63.94 11.67 6.44
N LEU A 427 -63.99 11.77 5.11
CA LEU A 427 -62.80 11.92 4.27
C LEU A 427 -62.08 13.26 4.54
N VAL A 428 -62.82 14.32 4.88
CA VAL A 428 -62.25 15.63 5.24
C VAL A 428 -61.44 15.53 6.54
N TYR A 429 -61.97 14.84 7.55
CA TYR A 429 -61.24 14.59 8.80
C TYR A 429 -60.01 13.71 8.59
N LEU A 430 -60.14 12.62 7.80
CA LEU A 430 -59.00 11.76 7.47
C LEU A 430 -57.90 12.54 6.72
N LEU A 431 -58.25 13.40 5.77
CA LEU A 431 -57.31 14.26 5.05
C LEU A 431 -56.63 15.25 6.00
N GLY A 432 -57.38 15.90 6.88
CA GLY A 432 -56.86 16.84 7.87
C GLY A 432 -55.87 16.20 8.84
N ILE A 433 -56.19 15.02 9.38
CA ILE A 433 -55.26 14.26 10.23
C ILE A 433 -53.99 13.89 9.47
N THR A 434 -54.12 13.44 8.21
CA THR A 434 -52.98 13.09 7.36
C THR A 434 -52.05 14.28 7.17
N MET A 435 -52.59 15.46 6.86
CA MET A 435 -51.82 16.69 6.70
C MET A 435 -51.17 17.12 8.03
N LEU A 436 -51.89 17.01 9.14
CA LEU A 436 -51.38 17.34 10.47
C LEU A 436 -50.23 16.40 10.91
N ALA A 437 -50.33 15.11 10.58
CA ALA A 437 -49.32 14.10 10.87
C ALA A 437 -47.97 14.38 10.18
N THR A 438 -47.95 15.19 9.11
CA THR A 438 -46.68 15.62 8.48
C THR A 438 -45.92 16.65 9.31
N ARG A 439 -46.61 17.45 10.12
CA ARG A 439 -46.02 18.57 10.89
C ARG A 439 -45.80 18.25 12.36
N VAL A 440 -46.64 17.41 12.93
CA VAL A 440 -46.73 17.19 14.38
C VAL A 440 -46.10 15.85 14.81
N ARG A 441 -45.62 15.75 16.06
CA ARG A 441 -45.02 14.53 16.63
C ARG A 441 -46.05 13.41 16.84
N ARG A 442 -45.57 12.16 16.93
CA ARG A 442 -46.39 10.94 17.07
C ARG A 442 -47.48 11.03 18.14
N SER A 443 -47.17 11.56 19.32
CA SER A 443 -48.12 11.64 20.44
C SER A 443 -49.30 12.57 20.12
N ALA A 444 -49.03 13.76 19.56
CA ALA A 444 -50.08 14.70 19.22
C ALA A 444 -50.87 14.28 17.96
N ALA A 445 -50.25 13.53 17.04
CA ALA A 445 -50.98 12.94 15.91
C ALA A 445 -51.97 11.83 16.35
N VAL A 446 -51.60 11.01 17.35
CA VAL A 446 -52.53 10.03 17.95
C VAL A 446 -53.70 10.73 18.65
N VAL A 447 -53.41 11.79 19.41
CA VAL A 447 -54.46 12.60 20.06
C VAL A 447 -55.38 13.24 19.02
N ALA A 448 -54.84 13.73 17.90
CA ALA A 448 -55.63 14.27 16.80
C ALA A 448 -56.58 13.23 16.18
N SER A 449 -56.14 11.98 15.99
CA SER A 449 -56.98 10.91 15.45
C SER A 449 -58.17 10.61 16.36
N VAL A 450 -57.95 10.52 17.68
CA VAL A 450 -59.03 10.29 18.65
C VAL A 450 -59.96 11.50 18.73
N ALA A 451 -59.40 12.71 18.85
CA ALA A 451 -60.18 13.94 18.92
C ALA A 451 -61.05 14.17 17.68
N SER A 452 -60.57 13.78 16.51
CA SER A 452 -61.32 13.88 15.25
C SER A 452 -62.52 12.96 15.19
N VAL A 453 -62.40 11.72 15.70
CA VAL A 453 -63.54 10.79 15.78
C VAL A 453 -64.58 11.31 16.77
N VAL A 454 -64.14 11.82 17.93
CA VAL A 454 -65.03 12.42 18.93
C VAL A 454 -65.73 13.66 18.37
N ALA A 455 -65.00 14.55 17.69
CA ALA A 455 -65.56 15.73 17.05
C ALA A 455 -66.56 15.37 15.94
N PHE A 456 -66.23 14.37 15.12
CA PHE A 456 -67.12 13.90 14.07
C PHE A 456 -68.44 13.34 14.64
N ASN A 457 -68.37 12.51 15.70
CA ASN A 457 -69.55 12.02 16.42
C ASN A 457 -70.39 13.20 16.96
N PHE A 458 -69.75 14.12 17.68
CA PHE A 458 -70.47 15.21 18.32
C PHE A 458 -71.20 16.15 17.34
N PHE A 459 -70.59 16.47 16.19
CA PHE A 459 -71.15 17.47 15.26
C PHE A 459 -72.01 16.89 14.13
N PHE A 460 -71.73 15.66 13.68
CA PHE A 460 -72.29 15.17 12.42
C PHE A 460 -73.14 13.91 12.53
N THR A 461 -73.21 13.21 13.67
CA THR A 461 -74.10 12.04 13.84
C THR A 461 -75.38 12.39 14.58
N MET A 462 -76.52 11.77 14.23
CA MET A 462 -77.79 11.96 14.93
C MET A 462 -77.85 11.03 16.17
N PRO A 463 -78.35 11.51 17.33
CA PRO A 463 -78.76 12.89 17.62
C PRO A 463 -77.56 13.86 17.66
N TYR A 464 -77.70 15.05 17.05
CA TYR A 464 -76.60 16.02 16.98
C TYR A 464 -76.27 16.60 18.36
N TYR A 465 -74.99 16.95 18.57
CA TYR A 465 -74.46 17.54 19.81
C TYR A 465 -74.51 16.62 21.04
N THR A 466 -74.61 15.31 20.81
CA THR A 466 -74.48 14.27 21.84
C THR A 466 -73.45 13.23 21.41
N LEU A 467 -72.95 12.46 22.38
CA LEU A 467 -72.03 11.34 22.13
C LEU A 467 -72.77 9.99 22.06
N GLU A 468 -74.10 10.01 22.17
CA GLU A 468 -74.96 8.83 22.01
C GLU A 468 -75.01 8.39 20.55
N VAL A 469 -74.95 7.07 20.33
CA VAL A 469 -74.89 6.46 19.00
C VAL A 469 -76.10 5.55 18.84
N ASP A 470 -77.16 6.06 18.20
CA ASP A 470 -78.40 5.30 17.95
C ASP A 470 -78.31 4.44 16.68
N ASP A 471 -77.54 4.87 15.68
CA ASP A 471 -77.44 4.16 14.41
C ASP A 471 -76.30 3.12 14.42
N SER A 472 -76.67 1.87 14.15
CA SER A 472 -75.77 0.73 14.01
C SER A 472 -74.66 0.92 12.98
N GLN A 473 -74.85 1.80 11.98
CA GLN A 473 -73.83 2.10 10.96
C GLN A 473 -72.57 2.75 11.56
N TYR A 474 -72.69 3.55 12.64
CA TYR A 474 -71.54 4.22 13.26
C TYR A 474 -70.74 3.32 14.20
N LEU A 475 -71.33 2.22 14.69
CA LEU A 475 -70.61 1.18 15.45
C LEU A 475 -69.48 0.55 14.63
N VAL A 476 -69.62 0.51 13.30
CA VAL A 476 -68.58 0.03 12.39
C VAL A 476 -67.69 1.18 11.91
N THR A 477 -68.27 2.35 11.66
CA THR A 477 -67.58 3.50 11.07
C THR A 477 -66.49 4.07 11.98
N PHE A 478 -66.74 4.25 13.28
CA PHE A 478 -65.75 4.85 14.19
C PHE A 478 -64.50 3.98 14.39
N PRO A 479 -64.59 2.65 14.63
CA PRO A 479 -63.41 1.80 14.70
C PRO A 479 -62.60 1.79 13.39
N VAL A 480 -63.27 1.75 12.23
CA VAL A 480 -62.60 1.78 10.93
C VAL A 480 -61.89 3.11 10.71
N MET A 481 -62.58 4.24 10.95
CA MET A 481 -62.00 5.58 10.82
C MET A 481 -60.80 5.76 11.76
N LEU A 482 -60.92 5.35 13.03
CA LEU A 482 -59.84 5.43 14.00
C LEU A 482 -58.63 4.57 13.56
N THR A 483 -58.90 3.35 13.08
CA THR A 483 -57.85 2.43 12.60
C THR A 483 -57.13 3.03 11.39
N VAL A 484 -57.87 3.52 10.39
CA VAL A 484 -57.31 4.18 9.20
C VAL A 484 -56.49 5.41 9.59
N ALA A 485 -57.01 6.27 10.47
CA ALA A 485 -56.31 7.46 10.95
C ALA A 485 -55.01 7.11 11.70
N LEU A 486 -55.02 6.09 12.55
CA LEU A 486 -53.83 5.61 13.28
C LEU A 486 -52.81 4.98 12.34
N VAL A 487 -53.24 4.17 11.37
CA VAL A 487 -52.35 3.57 10.36
C VAL A 487 -51.68 4.67 9.52
N ILE A 488 -52.46 5.63 9.01
CA ILE A 488 -51.91 6.74 8.21
C ILE A 488 -50.97 7.60 9.05
N SER A 489 -51.35 7.94 10.29
CA SER A 489 -50.50 8.72 11.20
C SER A 489 -49.18 8.01 11.50
N THR A 490 -49.22 6.72 11.83
CA THR A 490 -48.00 5.94 12.14
C THR A 490 -47.12 5.73 10.92
N LEU A 491 -47.70 5.50 9.73
CA LEU A 491 -46.95 5.38 8.49
C LEU A 491 -46.28 6.70 8.11
N THR A 492 -46.99 7.82 8.21
CA THR A 492 -46.48 9.15 7.88
C THR A 492 -45.31 9.54 8.79
N VAL A 493 -45.42 9.27 10.10
CA VAL A 493 -44.32 9.50 11.05
C VAL A 493 -43.13 8.60 10.73
N ARG A 494 -43.34 7.32 10.42
CA ARG A 494 -42.25 6.40 10.04
C ARG A 494 -41.53 6.84 8.77
N ILE A 495 -42.26 7.23 7.73
CA ILE A 495 -41.68 7.72 6.46
C ILE A 495 -40.81 8.96 6.73
N ARG A 496 -41.27 9.87 7.60
CA ARG A 496 -40.49 11.06 7.96
C ARG A 496 -39.22 10.72 8.73
N GLU A 497 -39.32 9.83 9.73
CA GLU A 497 -38.15 9.36 10.49
C GLU A 497 -37.12 8.70 9.56
N GLN A 498 -37.58 7.89 8.58
CA GLN A 498 -36.72 7.31 7.56
C GLN A 498 -36.09 8.36 6.64
N ALA A 499 -36.86 9.38 6.20
CA ALA A 499 -36.36 10.45 5.34
C ALA A 499 -35.32 11.34 6.03
N GLU A 500 -35.49 11.62 7.32
CA GLU A 500 -34.51 12.38 8.11
C GLU A 500 -33.21 11.59 8.28
N VAL A 501 -33.29 10.28 8.57
CA VAL A 501 -32.11 9.40 8.64
C VAL A 501 -31.41 9.28 7.28
N ALA A 502 -32.16 9.15 6.19
CA ALA A 502 -31.60 9.07 4.84
C ALA A 502 -30.85 10.37 4.45
N ARG A 503 -31.44 11.54 4.70
CA ARG A 503 -30.78 12.84 4.46
C ARG A 503 -29.52 13.02 5.30
N TRP A 504 -29.52 12.52 6.53
CA TRP A 504 -28.34 12.58 7.39
C TRP A 504 -27.21 11.70 6.85
N ARG A 505 -27.54 10.48 6.38
CA ARG A 505 -26.59 9.59 5.69
C ARG A 505 -26.01 10.23 4.43
N GLU A 506 -26.86 10.83 3.59
CA GLU A 506 -26.44 11.52 2.37
C GLU A 506 -25.43 12.63 2.65
N ARG A 507 -25.70 13.51 3.64
CA ARG A 507 -24.76 14.57 4.02
C ARG A 507 -23.43 14.04 4.53
N ARG A 508 -23.44 12.95 5.33
CA ARG A 508 -22.22 12.32 5.84
C ARG A 508 -21.36 11.77 4.70
N THR A 509 -21.98 11.04 3.77
CA THR A 509 -21.28 10.46 2.62
C THR A 509 -20.75 11.56 1.71
N ALA A 510 -21.51 12.63 1.46
CA ALA A 510 -21.07 13.77 0.66
C ALA A 510 -19.87 14.48 1.29
N ALA A 511 -19.86 14.68 2.62
CA ALA A 511 -18.75 15.31 3.33
C ALA A 511 -17.44 14.50 3.26
N LEU A 512 -17.53 13.17 3.44
CA LEU A 512 -16.38 12.27 3.30
C LEU A 512 -15.90 12.13 1.85
N TYR A 513 -16.82 12.13 0.88
CA TYR A 513 -16.47 12.08 -0.53
C TYR A 513 -15.75 13.36 -0.99
N ALA A 514 -16.22 14.52 -0.54
CA ALA A 514 -15.60 15.80 -0.86
C ALA A 514 -14.14 15.87 -0.39
N ILE A 515 -13.85 15.43 0.85
CA ILE A 515 -12.48 15.46 1.36
C ILE A 515 -11.58 14.41 0.70
N SER A 516 -12.09 13.21 0.45
CA SER A 516 -11.34 12.16 -0.25
C SER A 516 -10.94 12.61 -1.65
N ARG A 517 -11.84 13.31 -2.37
CA ARG A 517 -11.55 13.90 -3.68
C ARG A 517 -10.52 15.03 -3.60
N ALA A 518 -10.59 15.91 -2.59
CA ALA A 518 -9.60 16.96 -2.39
C ALA A 518 -8.20 16.36 -2.12
N PHE A 519 -8.12 15.34 -1.26
CA PHE A 519 -6.87 14.64 -0.97
C PHE A 519 -6.34 13.85 -2.16
N ALA A 520 -7.20 13.30 -3.02
CA ALA A 520 -6.77 12.63 -4.26
C ALA A 520 -6.07 13.57 -5.24
N ALA A 521 -6.43 14.85 -5.27
CA ALA A 521 -5.84 15.84 -6.17
C ALA A 521 -4.56 16.51 -5.60
N ALA A 522 -4.33 16.44 -4.29
CA ALA A 522 -3.19 17.06 -3.64
C ALA A 522 -1.91 16.20 -3.77
N ASN A 523 -0.81 16.86 -4.16
CA ASN A 523 0.50 16.21 -4.37
C ASN A 523 1.54 16.60 -3.31
N ASP A 524 1.19 17.52 -2.41
CA ASP A 524 2.07 18.07 -1.40
C ASP A 524 1.43 18.02 -0.01
N CYS A 525 2.29 17.91 0.99
CA CYS A 525 1.88 17.79 2.39
C CYS A 525 1.10 19.03 2.86
N GLN A 526 1.54 20.23 2.49
CA GLN A 526 0.90 21.48 2.95
C GLN A 526 -0.53 21.63 2.43
N THR A 527 -0.77 21.38 1.14
CA THR A 527 -2.12 21.44 0.57
C THR A 527 -3.08 20.43 1.22
N ILE A 528 -2.61 19.23 1.59
CA ILE A 528 -3.42 18.26 2.34
C ILE A 528 -3.80 18.82 3.72
N LEU A 529 -2.83 19.39 4.43
CA LEU A 529 -3.06 19.93 5.77
C LEU A 529 -4.03 21.11 5.75
N ASP A 530 -3.89 22.02 4.78
CA ASP A 530 -4.78 23.18 4.62
C ASP A 530 -6.21 22.76 4.29
N HIS A 531 -6.38 21.81 3.37
CA HIS A 531 -7.70 21.25 3.05
C HIS A 531 -8.31 20.53 4.26
N ALA A 532 -7.52 19.78 5.02
CA ALA A 532 -8.00 19.08 6.20
C ALA A 532 -8.50 20.06 7.28
N VAL A 533 -7.72 21.08 7.60
CA VAL A 533 -8.10 22.11 8.58
C VAL A 533 -9.34 22.88 8.13
N HIS A 534 -9.39 23.30 6.86
CA HIS A 534 -10.52 24.06 6.33
C HIS A 534 -11.82 23.25 6.38
N HIS A 535 -11.78 21.99 5.93
CA HIS A 535 -12.96 21.14 5.82
C HIS A 535 -13.48 20.69 7.19
N VAL A 536 -12.58 20.42 8.15
CA VAL A 536 -12.98 20.21 9.56
C VAL A 536 -13.63 21.48 10.12
N GLY A 537 -13.07 22.65 9.81
CA GLY A 537 -13.65 23.94 10.18
C GLY A 537 -15.07 24.15 9.69
N GLU A 538 -15.32 23.87 8.41
CA GLU A 538 -16.65 24.03 7.79
C GLU A 538 -17.68 23.01 8.31
N VAL A 539 -17.31 21.73 8.42
CA VAL A 539 -18.24 20.65 8.79
C VAL A 539 -18.61 20.71 10.27
N PHE A 540 -17.65 21.04 11.14
CA PHE A 540 -17.84 21.03 12.59
C PHE A 540 -18.07 22.42 13.18
N ALA A 541 -18.03 23.49 12.37
CA ALA A 541 -18.13 24.88 12.83
C ALA A 541 -17.22 25.16 14.05
N SER A 542 -15.99 24.64 13.96
CA SER A 542 -15.02 24.52 15.06
C SER A 542 -13.64 24.88 14.55
N GLU A 543 -12.78 25.45 15.39
CA GLU A 543 -11.41 25.75 14.96
C GLU A 543 -10.55 24.49 15.01
N ALA A 544 -9.79 24.22 13.94
CA ALA A 544 -8.94 23.04 13.83
C ALA A 544 -7.45 23.41 13.71
N VAL A 545 -6.60 22.51 14.21
CA VAL A 545 -5.14 22.59 14.12
C VAL A 545 -4.57 21.19 13.87
N ILE A 546 -3.56 21.08 13.02
CA ILE A 546 -2.83 19.83 12.78
C ILE A 546 -1.37 20.03 13.19
N LEU A 547 -0.89 19.07 13.97
CA LEU A 547 0.48 18.97 14.43
C LEU A 547 1.15 17.76 13.81
N LEU A 548 2.36 17.93 13.27
CA LEU A 548 3.20 16.84 12.75
C LEU A 548 4.52 16.79 13.55
N PRO A 549 5.14 15.62 13.68
CA PRO A 549 6.46 15.50 14.29
C PRO A 549 7.52 16.26 13.48
N ASP A 550 8.50 16.83 14.17
CA ASP A 550 9.76 17.28 13.59
C ASP A 550 10.79 16.12 13.51
N ASP A 551 12.00 16.42 13.01
CA ASP A 551 13.09 15.43 12.91
C ASP A 551 13.53 14.87 14.28
N GLN A 552 13.13 15.50 15.38
CA GLN A 552 13.41 15.08 16.76
C GLN A 552 12.23 14.34 17.40
N GLY A 553 11.13 14.17 16.68
CA GLY A 553 9.92 13.49 17.15
C GLY A 553 8.98 14.36 18.00
N HIS A 554 9.23 15.67 18.09
CA HIS A 554 8.35 16.60 18.80
C HIS A 554 7.26 17.13 17.87
N VAL A 555 6.00 17.03 18.30
CA VAL A 555 4.88 17.54 17.50
C VAL A 555 4.86 19.07 17.52
N THR A 556 4.81 19.64 16.32
CA THR A 556 4.74 21.09 16.12
C THR A 556 3.59 21.41 15.18
N VAL A 557 2.96 22.56 15.40
CA VAL A 557 1.84 23.02 14.56
C VAL A 557 2.34 23.22 13.13
N ARG A 558 1.68 22.59 12.17
CA ARG A 558 2.00 22.72 10.74
C ARG A 558 0.92 23.42 9.94
N ALA A 559 -0.34 23.23 10.33
CA ALA A 559 -1.47 23.96 9.77
C ALA A 559 -2.53 24.17 10.84
N GLY A 560 -3.29 25.25 10.74
CA GLY A 560 -4.36 25.52 11.70
C GLY A 560 -4.99 26.89 11.51
N GLN A 561 -6.26 27.00 11.88
CA GLN A 561 -6.95 28.30 12.01
C GLN A 561 -6.52 29.03 13.28
N VAL A 562 -5.95 28.29 14.23
CA VAL A 562 -5.38 28.79 15.49
C VAL A 562 -3.88 29.03 15.29
N PRO A 563 -3.37 30.26 15.47
CA PRO A 563 -1.93 30.53 15.37
C PRO A 563 -1.13 29.68 16.36
N ALA A 564 0.02 29.14 15.93
CA ALA A 564 0.86 28.28 16.76
C ALA A 564 1.23 28.89 18.13
N GLU A 565 1.36 30.21 18.20
CA GLU A 565 1.69 30.98 19.40
C GLU A 565 0.58 31.00 20.47
N THR A 566 -0.66 30.67 20.09
CA THR A 566 -1.80 30.67 21.01
C THR A 566 -2.03 29.32 21.72
N LEU A 567 -1.32 28.26 21.33
CA LEU A 567 -1.35 26.97 22.03
C LEU A 567 -0.44 27.00 23.26
N SER A 568 -1.01 26.70 24.42
CA SER A 568 -0.22 26.63 25.66
C SER A 568 0.75 25.45 25.64
N ARG A 569 1.83 25.51 26.45
CA ARG A 569 2.74 24.36 26.63
C ARG A 569 2.01 23.10 27.10
N ALA A 570 0.92 23.25 27.86
CA ALA A 570 0.11 22.12 28.30
C ALA A 570 -0.62 21.46 27.13
N GLU A 571 -1.18 22.26 26.22
CA GLU A 571 -1.84 21.78 24.99
C GLU A 571 -0.86 21.03 24.07
N CYS A 572 0.36 21.57 23.87
CA CYS A 572 1.41 20.85 23.12
C CYS A 572 1.81 19.53 23.80
N GLY A 573 1.84 19.48 25.13
CA GLY A 573 2.11 18.24 25.87
C GLY A 573 1.00 17.19 25.71
N VAL A 574 -0.26 17.62 25.65
CA VAL A 574 -1.40 16.73 25.35
C VAL A 574 -1.29 16.20 23.92
N ALA A 575 -0.97 17.06 22.94
CA ALA A 575 -0.76 16.64 21.57
C ALA A 575 0.40 15.63 21.43
N GLN A 576 1.52 15.87 22.11
CA GLN A 576 2.63 14.92 22.13
C GLN A 576 2.20 13.56 22.71
N TRP A 577 1.46 13.57 23.82
CA TRP A 577 0.95 12.35 24.42
C TRP A 577 0.06 11.56 23.45
N VAL A 578 -0.82 12.24 22.71
CA VAL A 578 -1.66 11.61 21.68
C VAL A 578 -0.82 11.02 20.53
N PHE A 579 0.23 11.72 20.12
CA PHE A 579 1.16 11.23 19.10
C PHE A 579 1.85 9.94 19.54
N ASP A 580 2.42 9.95 20.75
CA ASP A 580 3.20 8.85 21.31
C ASP A 580 2.35 7.59 21.59
N HIS A 581 1.08 7.77 22.00
CA HIS A 581 0.21 6.67 22.45
C HIS A 581 -0.86 6.28 21.43
N GLY A 582 -1.10 7.08 20.39
CA GLY A 582 -2.12 6.78 19.37
C GLY A 582 -3.55 6.78 19.90
N HIS A 583 -3.83 7.47 21.02
CA HIS A 583 -5.13 7.50 21.67
C HIS A 583 -5.70 8.92 21.76
N LEU A 584 -7.02 9.06 21.68
CA LEU A 584 -7.73 10.34 21.86
C LEU A 584 -7.48 10.91 23.27
N ALA A 585 -7.23 12.21 23.36
CA ALA A 585 -7.09 12.93 24.64
C ALA A 585 -7.66 14.35 24.56
N GLY A 586 -7.76 15.00 25.72
CA GLY A 586 -8.19 16.39 25.83
C GLY A 586 -9.66 16.54 26.15
N ARG A 587 -10.23 17.69 25.81
CA ARG A 587 -11.60 18.08 26.17
C ARG A 587 -12.61 17.02 25.73
N THR A 588 -13.55 16.66 26.61
CA THR A 588 -14.59 15.61 26.38
C THR A 588 -14.10 14.16 26.42
N THR A 589 -12.85 13.91 26.80
CA THR A 589 -12.30 12.56 27.01
C THR A 589 -11.96 12.31 28.49
N ASP A 590 -11.75 11.05 28.85
CA ASP A 590 -11.30 10.66 30.22
C ASP A 590 -9.79 10.86 30.41
N THR A 591 -9.04 11.12 29.32
CA THR A 591 -7.59 11.24 29.30
C THR A 591 -7.19 12.70 29.10
N LEU A 592 -6.54 13.30 30.10
CA LEU A 592 -6.15 14.72 30.09
C LEU A 592 -7.35 15.68 29.83
N PRO A 593 -8.48 15.56 30.57
CA PRO A 593 -9.71 16.31 30.32
C PRO A 593 -9.58 17.83 30.49
N GLY A 594 -8.50 18.28 31.14
CA GLY A 594 -8.22 19.70 31.40
C GLY A 594 -7.75 20.49 30.19
N ALA A 595 -7.50 19.83 29.05
CA ALA A 595 -7.15 20.50 27.81
C ALA A 595 -8.34 21.30 27.22
N GLU A 596 -8.03 22.35 26.47
CA GLU A 596 -9.03 23.19 25.81
C GLU A 596 -9.53 22.57 24.49
N LEU A 597 -8.67 21.83 23.78
CA LEU A 597 -9.00 21.15 22.54
C LEU A 597 -9.23 19.65 22.75
N LEU A 598 -9.98 19.04 21.83
CA LEU A 598 -10.01 17.59 21.63
C LEU A 598 -8.91 17.22 20.64
N TYR A 599 -8.02 16.30 21.04
CA TYR A 599 -6.92 15.80 20.21
C TYR A 599 -7.22 14.39 19.70
N VAL A 600 -7.13 14.23 18.37
CA VAL A 600 -7.39 12.99 17.63
C VAL A 600 -6.09 12.58 16.92
N PRO A 601 -5.62 11.33 17.09
CA PRO A 601 -4.43 10.86 16.40
C PRO A 601 -4.72 10.68 14.89
N LEU A 602 -3.78 11.10 14.05
CA LEU A 602 -3.77 10.80 12.62
C LEU A 602 -3.08 9.44 12.44
N LEU A 603 -3.88 8.37 12.39
CA LEU A 603 -3.39 6.99 12.29
C LEU A 603 -3.37 6.50 10.84
N ALA A 604 -2.19 6.11 10.37
CA ALA A 604 -1.96 5.43 9.10
C ALA A 604 -1.49 4.00 9.41
N GLY A 605 -2.39 3.01 9.27
CA GLY A 605 -2.14 1.65 9.75
C GLY A 605 -1.99 1.59 11.28
N GLN A 606 -0.80 1.21 11.76
CA GLN A 606 -0.45 1.18 13.20
C GLN A 606 0.43 2.36 13.65
N GLN A 607 0.79 3.27 12.74
CA GLN A 607 1.67 4.40 13.05
C GLN A 607 0.88 5.71 13.13
N THR A 608 1.20 6.52 14.15
CA THR A 608 0.68 7.88 14.26
C THR A 608 1.57 8.80 13.43
N VAL A 609 1.02 9.40 12.38
CA VAL A 609 1.75 10.33 11.50
C VAL A 609 1.62 11.79 11.95
N GLY A 610 0.67 12.08 12.85
CA GLY A 610 0.42 13.41 13.38
C GLY A 610 -0.80 13.46 14.28
N VAL A 611 -1.23 14.66 14.65
CA VAL A 611 -2.35 14.89 15.58
C VAL A 611 -3.23 16.02 15.08
N LEU A 612 -4.54 15.81 15.10
CA LEU A 612 -5.57 16.80 14.82
C LEU A 612 -6.17 17.31 16.14
N GLY A 613 -6.02 18.59 16.43
CA GLY A 613 -6.69 19.29 17.53
C GLY A 613 -7.94 20.03 17.03
N VAL A 614 -9.06 19.92 17.75
CA VAL A 614 -10.31 20.62 17.43
C VAL A 614 -10.88 21.32 18.65
N ARG A 615 -11.21 22.60 18.52
CA ARG A 615 -11.87 23.42 19.54
C ARG A 615 -13.38 23.35 19.37
N LEU A 616 -14.05 22.67 20.30
CA LEU A 616 -15.51 22.50 20.27
C LEU A 616 -16.24 23.73 20.85
N SER A 617 -17.09 24.37 20.03
CA SER A 617 -17.73 25.65 20.35
C SER A 617 -18.86 25.61 21.42
N GLN A 618 -19.38 24.45 21.84
CA GLN A 618 -20.44 24.36 22.87
C GLN A 618 -20.29 23.17 23.84
N PRO A 619 -20.17 23.38 25.17
CA PRO A 619 -19.84 22.33 26.14
C PRO A 619 -20.93 21.28 26.41
N ALA A 620 -22.17 21.46 25.95
CA ALA A 620 -23.32 20.61 26.34
C ALA A 620 -23.96 19.81 25.20
N THR A 621 -23.54 20.01 23.95
CA THR A 621 -24.24 19.46 22.77
C THR A 621 -23.31 18.93 21.67
N SER A 622 -21.98 19.08 21.79
CA SER A 622 -21.02 18.87 20.68
C SER A 622 -20.10 17.64 20.81
N ALA A 623 -20.51 16.60 21.54
CA ALA A 623 -19.78 15.33 21.58
C ALA A 623 -20.74 14.16 21.42
N THR A 624 -21.67 14.25 20.46
CA THR A 624 -22.45 13.06 20.13
C THR A 624 -21.48 12.00 19.55
N PRO A 625 -21.64 10.71 19.88
CA PRO A 625 -20.76 9.64 19.38
C PRO A 625 -20.61 9.68 17.85
N GLU A 626 -21.65 10.10 17.15
CA GLU A 626 -21.68 10.22 15.70
C GLU A 626 -20.75 11.32 15.18
N GLN A 627 -20.66 12.47 15.87
CA GLN A 627 -19.72 13.54 15.51
C GLN A 627 -18.26 13.12 15.77
N ARG A 628 -18.02 12.40 16.86
CA ARG A 628 -16.67 11.87 17.18
C ARG A 628 -16.21 10.87 16.13
N HIS A 629 -17.08 9.92 15.76
CA HIS A 629 -16.75 8.93 14.74
C HIS A 629 -16.55 9.55 13.34
N LEU A 630 -17.30 10.61 13.02
CA LEU A 630 -17.05 11.38 11.81
C LEU A 630 -15.67 12.06 11.85
N LEU A 631 -15.30 12.68 12.98
CA LEU A 631 -14.00 13.33 13.16
C LEU A 631 -12.84 12.33 13.08
N GLU A 632 -12.98 11.14 13.68
CA GLU A 632 -12.02 10.03 13.54
C GLU A 632 -11.88 9.60 12.07
N ALA A 633 -12.99 9.49 11.32
CA ALA A 633 -12.92 9.17 9.89
C ALA A 633 -12.18 10.26 9.08
N PHE A 634 -12.37 11.54 9.43
CA PHE A 634 -11.61 12.65 8.84
C PHE A 634 -10.11 12.56 9.18
N ALA A 635 -9.78 12.25 10.43
CA ALA A 635 -8.41 12.04 10.89
C ALA A 635 -7.74 10.88 10.14
N SER A 636 -8.41 9.74 9.98
CA SER A 636 -7.88 8.60 9.23
C SER A 636 -7.67 8.91 7.74
N GLN A 637 -8.61 9.62 7.09
CA GLN A 637 -8.44 10.03 5.69
C GLN A 637 -7.26 10.99 5.52
N THR A 638 -7.06 11.91 6.47
CA THR A 638 -5.94 12.85 6.47
C THR A 638 -4.61 12.10 6.67
N ALA A 639 -4.58 11.17 7.62
CA ALA A 639 -3.39 10.33 7.88
C ALA A 639 -2.96 9.53 6.65
N LEU A 640 -3.91 8.87 5.98
CA LEU A 640 -3.65 8.09 4.77
C LEU A 640 -3.13 8.97 3.62
N ALA A 641 -3.67 10.18 3.47
CA ALA A 641 -3.21 11.12 2.45
C ALA A 641 -1.78 11.60 2.72
N LEU A 642 -1.44 11.89 3.98
CA LEU A 642 -0.08 12.26 4.39
C LEU A 642 0.92 11.14 4.17
N GLU A 643 0.58 9.91 4.58
CA GLU A 643 1.42 8.72 4.35
C GLU A 643 1.68 8.49 2.86
N ARG A 644 0.63 8.62 2.02
CA ARG A 644 0.77 8.49 0.56
C ARG A 644 1.78 9.48 -0.02
N VAL A 645 1.72 10.76 0.38
CA VAL A 645 2.65 11.79 -0.10
C VAL A 645 4.07 11.53 0.40
N ALA A 646 4.23 11.09 1.66
CA ALA A 646 5.54 10.72 2.20
C ALA A 646 6.17 9.54 1.45
N LEU A 647 5.41 8.46 1.24
CA LEU A 647 5.86 7.28 0.50
C LEU A 647 6.19 7.60 -0.96
N ALA A 648 5.41 8.48 -1.61
CA ALA A 648 5.69 8.93 -2.96
C ALA A 648 7.01 9.71 -3.04
N ALA A 649 7.28 10.58 -2.07
CA ALA A 649 8.55 11.32 -1.99
C ALA A 649 9.75 10.40 -1.75
N GLU A 650 9.61 9.41 -0.86
CA GLU A 650 10.66 8.42 -0.61
C GLU A 650 10.95 7.57 -1.85
N ALA A 651 9.91 7.08 -2.54
CA ALA A 651 10.05 6.32 -3.78
C ALA A 651 10.76 7.13 -4.88
N GLN A 652 10.44 8.42 -5.00
CA GLN A 652 11.12 9.31 -5.95
C GLN A 652 12.61 9.47 -5.62
N GLN A 653 12.96 9.65 -4.34
CA GLN A 653 14.37 9.72 -3.92
C GLN A 653 15.12 8.41 -4.14
N ALA A 654 14.49 7.27 -3.86
CA ALA A 654 15.06 5.95 -4.10
C ALA A 654 15.33 5.72 -5.60
N GLN A 655 14.42 6.13 -6.49
CA GLN A 655 14.64 6.05 -7.93
C GLN A 655 15.83 6.92 -8.40
N VAL A 656 15.97 8.13 -7.87
CA VAL A 656 17.12 9.00 -8.19
C VAL A 656 18.44 8.34 -7.75
N ARG A 657 18.47 7.72 -6.56
CA ARG A 657 19.65 6.97 -6.09
C ARG A 657 19.99 5.77 -6.99
N VAL A 658 18.99 4.97 -7.35
CA VAL A 658 19.19 3.81 -8.25
C VAL A 658 19.70 4.24 -9.63
N LYS A 659 19.15 5.32 -10.20
CA LYS A 659 19.65 5.88 -11.47
C LYS A 659 21.12 6.30 -11.36
N THR A 660 21.48 6.99 -10.27
CA THR A 660 22.85 7.45 -10.01
C THR A 660 23.83 6.29 -9.90
N GLU A 661 23.50 5.23 -9.16
CA GLU A 661 24.37 4.05 -9.03
C GLU A 661 24.49 3.24 -10.33
N ARG A 662 23.42 3.15 -11.12
CA ARG A 662 23.48 2.52 -12.46
C ARG A 662 24.42 3.26 -13.40
N LEU A 663 24.34 4.59 -13.43
CA LEU A 663 25.27 5.45 -14.18
C LEU A 663 26.71 5.20 -13.73
N ARG A 664 26.99 5.26 -12.42
CA ARG A 664 28.32 5.02 -11.85
C ARG A 664 28.88 3.64 -12.24
N SER A 665 28.06 2.60 -12.14
CA SER A 665 28.46 1.22 -12.46
C SER A 665 28.76 1.03 -13.94
N SER A 666 27.94 1.63 -14.82
CA SER A 666 28.16 1.58 -16.27
C SER A 666 29.46 2.28 -16.67
N LEU A 667 29.78 3.42 -16.05
CA LEU A 667 31.02 4.16 -16.27
C LEU A 667 32.26 3.33 -15.88
N LEU A 668 32.25 2.74 -14.69
CA LEU A 668 33.37 1.91 -14.20
C LEU A 668 33.62 0.69 -15.09
N SER A 669 32.55 0.07 -15.60
CA SER A 669 32.63 -1.08 -16.50
C SER A 669 33.29 -0.72 -17.84
N SER A 670 32.89 0.41 -18.45
CA SER A 670 33.45 0.89 -19.71
C SER A 670 34.94 1.24 -19.58
N VAL A 671 35.32 1.99 -18.54
CA VAL A 671 36.72 2.35 -18.29
C VAL A 671 37.58 1.11 -18.07
N SER A 672 37.06 0.12 -17.32
CA SER A 672 37.78 -1.14 -17.07
C SER A 672 38.04 -1.94 -18.34
N HIS A 673 37.09 -1.94 -19.27
CA HIS A 673 37.25 -2.60 -20.57
C HIS A 673 38.34 -1.91 -21.41
N ASP A 674 38.29 -0.58 -21.50
CA ASP A 674 39.19 0.20 -22.35
C ASP A 674 40.63 0.27 -21.83
N VAL A 675 40.84 0.06 -20.52
CA VAL A 675 42.17 -0.14 -19.92
C VAL A 675 42.71 -1.55 -20.20
N ARG A 676 41.84 -2.57 -20.23
CA ARG A 676 42.26 -3.98 -20.38
C ARG A 676 42.84 -4.27 -21.76
N THR A 677 42.29 -3.67 -22.82
CA THR A 677 42.75 -3.88 -24.20
C THR A 677 44.22 -3.47 -24.44
N PRO A 678 44.66 -2.23 -24.15
CA PRO A 678 46.06 -1.82 -24.32
C PRO A 678 46.99 -2.62 -23.39
N LEU A 679 46.54 -2.91 -22.15
CA LEU A 679 47.32 -3.69 -21.20
C LEU A 679 47.59 -5.12 -21.71
N ALA A 680 46.59 -5.77 -22.32
CA ALA A 680 46.75 -7.08 -22.94
C ALA A 680 47.73 -7.04 -24.13
N GLY A 681 47.72 -5.96 -24.92
CA GLY A 681 48.67 -5.75 -26.02
C GLY A 681 50.12 -5.60 -25.52
N ILE A 682 50.33 -4.79 -24.48
CA ILE A 682 51.64 -4.61 -23.82
C ILE A 682 52.15 -5.95 -23.28
N ILE A 683 51.31 -6.68 -22.53
CA ILE A 683 51.68 -7.98 -21.95
C ILE A 683 52.01 -8.99 -23.05
N GLY A 684 51.18 -9.07 -24.11
CA GLY A 684 51.41 -9.99 -25.22
C GLY A 684 52.74 -9.73 -25.94
N ALA A 685 53.00 -8.48 -26.31
CA ALA A 685 54.24 -8.11 -26.98
C ALA A 685 55.48 -8.29 -26.07
N ALA A 686 55.35 -7.96 -24.78
CA ALA A 686 56.43 -8.14 -23.81
C ALA A 686 56.74 -9.62 -23.56
N SER A 687 55.72 -10.48 -23.45
CA SER A 687 55.90 -11.94 -23.30
C SER A 687 56.55 -12.55 -24.54
N SER A 688 56.15 -12.14 -25.76
CA SER A 688 56.80 -12.59 -27.00
C SER A 688 58.29 -12.21 -27.05
N LEU A 689 58.64 -11.01 -26.58
CA LEU A 689 60.04 -10.57 -26.46
C LEU A 689 60.82 -11.37 -25.40
N LEU A 690 60.19 -11.76 -24.28
CA LEU A 690 60.83 -12.51 -23.20
C LEU A 690 61.04 -13.98 -23.57
N GLU A 691 60.05 -14.62 -24.19
CA GLU A 691 60.08 -16.06 -24.49
C GLU A 691 60.80 -16.38 -25.81
N HIS A 692 60.63 -15.55 -26.84
CA HIS A 692 61.10 -15.81 -28.20
C HIS A 692 62.12 -14.77 -28.70
N GLY A 693 62.53 -13.81 -27.86
CA GLY A 693 63.40 -12.68 -28.23
C GLY A 693 64.78 -13.05 -28.81
N GLY A 694 65.27 -14.25 -28.53
CA GLY A 694 66.52 -14.78 -29.11
C GLY A 694 66.37 -15.38 -30.52
N ALA A 695 65.14 -15.73 -30.93
CA ALA A 695 64.81 -16.32 -32.22
C ALA A 695 64.16 -15.32 -33.21
N LEU A 696 63.74 -14.15 -32.71
CA LEU A 696 63.14 -13.06 -33.49
C LEU A 696 64.21 -12.25 -34.23
N GLY A 697 63.90 -11.83 -35.46
CA GLY A 697 64.77 -10.93 -36.21
C GLY A 697 64.87 -9.54 -35.54
N PRO A 698 65.92 -8.76 -35.84
CA PRO A 698 66.07 -7.41 -35.28
C PRO A 698 64.91 -6.47 -35.66
N SER A 699 64.24 -6.69 -36.80
CA SER A 699 63.04 -5.95 -37.21
C SER A 699 61.83 -6.30 -36.34
N ASP A 700 61.50 -7.59 -36.20
CA ASP A 700 60.34 -8.05 -35.41
C ASP A 700 60.47 -7.64 -33.93
N ARG A 701 61.71 -7.64 -33.41
CA ARG A 701 62.01 -7.18 -32.06
C ARG A 701 61.76 -5.68 -31.89
N HIS A 702 62.08 -4.88 -32.90
CA HIS A 702 61.80 -3.45 -32.91
C HIS A 702 60.28 -3.21 -32.99
N ASP A 703 59.56 -3.95 -33.83
CA ASP A 703 58.11 -3.80 -33.99
C ASP A 703 57.35 -4.13 -32.69
N LEU A 704 57.75 -5.17 -31.96
CA LEU A 704 57.17 -5.50 -30.65
C LEU A 704 57.47 -4.43 -29.59
N LEU A 705 58.68 -3.86 -29.59
CA LEU A 705 59.03 -2.75 -28.68
C LEU A 705 58.23 -1.48 -29.00
N LEU A 706 58.04 -1.19 -30.30
CA LEU A 706 57.23 -0.08 -30.77
C LEU A 706 55.77 -0.27 -30.34
N ALA A 707 55.21 -1.47 -30.49
CA ALA A 707 53.85 -1.80 -30.06
C ALA A 707 53.64 -1.61 -28.55
N ILE A 708 54.62 -2.01 -27.72
CA ILE A 708 54.58 -1.76 -26.26
C ILE A 708 54.56 -0.26 -25.97
N TYR A 709 55.43 0.51 -26.63
CA TYR A 709 55.53 1.96 -26.44
C TYR A 709 54.22 2.66 -26.83
N GLU A 710 53.66 2.34 -27.99
CA GLU A 710 52.41 2.92 -28.49
C GLU A 710 51.21 2.60 -27.59
N GLU A 711 51.07 1.35 -27.13
CA GLU A 711 49.98 0.97 -26.23
C GLU A 711 50.15 1.57 -24.82
N ALA A 712 51.39 1.73 -24.33
CA ALA A 712 51.65 2.40 -23.05
C ALA A 712 51.33 3.90 -23.11
N GLU A 713 51.70 4.56 -24.20
CA GLU A 713 51.38 5.97 -24.44
C GLU A 713 49.86 6.17 -24.59
N ARG A 714 49.18 5.23 -25.26
CA ARG A 714 47.72 5.20 -25.37
C ARG A 714 47.03 5.02 -24.02
N LEU A 715 47.53 4.12 -23.17
CA LEU A 715 47.04 3.93 -21.81
C LEU A 715 47.24 5.20 -20.96
N GLY A 716 48.40 5.86 -21.07
CA GLY A 716 48.68 7.13 -20.39
C GLY A 716 47.68 8.23 -20.75
N ARG A 717 47.35 8.37 -22.05
CA ARG A 717 46.30 9.30 -22.51
C ARG A 717 44.92 8.96 -21.93
N LEU A 718 44.59 7.67 -21.86
CA LEU A 718 43.33 7.17 -21.29
C LEU A 718 43.19 7.53 -19.81
N VAL A 719 44.22 7.26 -19.02
CA VAL A 719 44.24 7.56 -17.58
C VAL A 719 44.15 9.05 -17.32
N ASN A 720 44.94 9.87 -18.04
CA ASN A 720 44.89 11.33 -17.90
C ASN A 720 43.50 11.88 -18.29
N GLY A 721 42.90 11.38 -19.37
CA GLY A 721 41.54 11.78 -19.76
C GLY A 721 40.47 11.45 -18.70
N VAL A 722 40.58 10.32 -18.00
CA VAL A 722 39.69 9.98 -16.89
C VAL A 722 39.91 10.90 -15.68
N LEU A 723 41.17 11.21 -15.36
CA LEU A 723 41.51 12.13 -14.27
C LEU A 723 41.00 13.55 -14.54
N ASP A 724 41.18 14.05 -15.76
CA ASP A 724 40.66 15.36 -16.17
C ASP A 724 39.14 15.39 -16.09
N MET A 725 38.45 14.31 -16.50
CA MET A 725 37.00 14.18 -16.36
C MET A 725 36.54 14.25 -14.90
N THR A 726 37.22 13.55 -13.99
CA THR A 726 36.89 13.60 -12.55
C THR A 726 37.10 14.98 -11.94
N ARG A 727 38.10 15.74 -12.42
CA ARG A 727 38.34 17.13 -12.00
C ARG A 727 37.24 18.06 -12.50
N ILE A 728 36.75 17.86 -13.72
CA ILE A 728 35.61 18.60 -14.28
C ILE A 728 34.34 18.32 -13.47
N GLU A 729 34.04 17.05 -13.16
CA GLU A 729 32.81 16.65 -12.45
C GLU A 729 32.74 17.17 -11.01
N THR A 730 33.89 17.24 -10.34
CA THR A 730 33.96 17.76 -8.97
C THR A 730 34.03 19.29 -8.93
N GLY A 731 34.05 19.97 -10.09
CA GLY A 731 34.24 21.41 -10.19
C GLY A 731 35.60 21.87 -9.66
N THR A 732 36.60 20.99 -9.60
CA THR A 732 37.91 21.27 -9.00
C THR A 732 38.94 21.83 -9.98
N ILE A 733 38.58 22.01 -11.26
CA ILE A 733 39.45 22.71 -12.20
C ILE A 733 39.56 24.17 -11.78
N GLN A 734 40.73 24.54 -11.25
CA GLN A 734 41.11 25.93 -11.04
C GLN A 734 41.80 26.43 -12.31
N VAL A 735 41.10 27.28 -13.07
CA VAL A 735 41.67 27.94 -14.25
C VAL A 735 42.50 29.14 -13.80
N ARG A 736 43.77 29.19 -14.22
CA ARG A 736 44.62 30.35 -13.97
C ARG A 736 44.70 31.20 -15.23
N LYS A 737 43.81 32.19 -15.34
CA LYS A 737 43.75 33.10 -16.48
C LYS A 737 44.89 34.11 -16.41
N GLU A 738 45.73 34.14 -17.43
CA GLU A 738 46.77 35.15 -17.65
C GLU A 738 46.54 35.83 -19.01
N TRP A 739 46.88 37.12 -19.11
CA TRP A 739 46.77 37.85 -20.38
C TRP A 739 47.86 37.38 -21.34
N GLN A 740 47.47 36.63 -22.37
CA GLN A 740 48.41 36.04 -23.31
C GLN A 740 47.93 36.26 -24.75
N PRO A 741 48.87 36.45 -25.70
CA PRO A 741 48.54 36.47 -27.13
C PRO A 741 48.11 35.07 -27.58
N LEU A 742 46.98 34.99 -28.29
CA LEU A 742 46.45 33.71 -28.76
C LEU A 742 47.42 33.02 -29.74
N GLU A 743 48.20 33.79 -30.49
CA GLU A 743 49.18 33.28 -31.46
C GLU A 743 50.26 32.42 -30.79
N GLU A 744 50.69 32.76 -29.57
CA GLU A 744 51.68 31.98 -28.84
C GLU A 744 51.12 30.61 -28.42
N VAL A 745 49.87 30.57 -27.97
CA VAL A 745 49.20 29.33 -27.57
C VAL A 745 48.93 28.43 -28.79
N VAL A 746 48.49 29.01 -29.91
CA VAL A 746 48.33 28.29 -31.17
C VAL A 746 49.68 27.77 -31.67
N GLY A 747 50.73 28.60 -31.61
CA GLY A 747 52.09 28.22 -31.98
C GLY A 747 52.61 27.05 -31.15
N ALA A 748 52.41 27.08 -29.83
CA ALA A 748 52.79 25.98 -28.93
C ALA A 748 52.07 24.66 -29.26
N ALA A 749 50.75 24.73 -29.50
CA ALA A 749 49.95 23.56 -29.88
C ALA A 749 50.41 22.95 -31.22
N LEU A 750 50.71 23.80 -32.21
CA LEU A 750 51.19 23.37 -33.53
C LEU A 750 52.59 22.76 -33.46
N HIS A 751 53.51 23.37 -32.70
CA HIS A 751 54.85 22.83 -32.50
C HIS A 751 54.81 21.43 -31.86
N ARG A 752 53.86 21.18 -30.96
CA ARG A 752 53.69 19.86 -30.32
C ARG A 752 53.14 18.79 -31.25
N LEU A 753 52.41 19.21 -32.29
CA LEU A 753 51.84 18.34 -33.31
C LEU A 753 52.68 18.27 -34.59
N ASP A 754 53.84 18.93 -34.65
CA ASP A 754 54.64 19.10 -35.87
C ASP A 754 54.99 17.77 -36.57
N ALA A 755 55.44 16.77 -35.81
CA ALA A 755 55.74 15.43 -36.34
C ALA A 755 54.52 14.72 -36.95
N ARG A 756 53.31 15.04 -36.49
CA ARG A 756 52.03 14.44 -36.94
C ARG A 756 51.34 15.26 -38.03
N LEU A 757 51.66 16.54 -38.13
CA LEU A 757 51.20 17.48 -39.16
C LEU A 757 52.07 17.45 -40.42
N HIS A 758 53.29 16.87 -40.34
CA HIS A 758 54.21 16.70 -41.47
C HIS A 758 53.51 16.11 -42.70
N GLY A 759 53.52 16.85 -43.82
CA GLY A 759 52.91 16.45 -45.09
C GLY A 759 51.47 16.91 -45.34
N ARG A 760 50.89 17.73 -44.46
CA ARG A 760 49.57 18.36 -44.67
C ARG A 760 49.68 19.87 -44.90
N GLN A 761 48.75 20.43 -45.67
CA GLN A 761 48.62 21.89 -45.83
C GLN A 761 47.80 22.44 -44.65
N LEU A 762 48.44 23.27 -43.82
CA LEU A 762 47.78 23.98 -42.73
C LEU A 762 47.58 25.45 -43.13
N HIS A 763 46.33 25.91 -43.16
CA HIS A 763 46.00 27.31 -43.41
C HIS A 763 45.76 28.02 -42.07
N LEU A 764 46.60 29.00 -41.76
CA LEU A 764 46.48 29.82 -40.56
C LEU A 764 45.95 31.20 -40.93
N ASP A 765 44.81 31.56 -40.37
CA ASP A 765 44.19 32.87 -40.49
C ASP A 765 44.04 33.49 -39.09
N LEU A 766 45.16 34.03 -38.60
CA LEU A 766 45.26 34.72 -37.32
C LEU A 766 45.56 36.20 -37.61
N PRO A 767 44.57 37.10 -37.50
CA PRO A 767 44.79 38.53 -37.72
C PRO A 767 45.86 39.08 -36.75
N PRO A 768 46.79 39.92 -37.22
CA PRO A 768 47.87 40.46 -36.38
C PRO A 768 47.39 41.48 -35.32
N ASP A 769 46.12 41.87 -35.36
CA ASP A 769 45.46 42.83 -34.48
C ASP A 769 44.56 42.16 -33.43
N LEU A 770 44.75 40.86 -33.16
CA LEU A 770 44.01 40.16 -32.12
C LEU A 770 44.33 40.74 -30.72
N PRO A 771 43.32 40.98 -29.88
CA PRO A 771 43.54 41.42 -28.51
C PRO A 771 44.15 40.31 -27.66
N LEU A 772 44.89 40.69 -26.61
CA LEU A 772 45.30 39.75 -25.56
C LEU A 772 44.05 39.12 -24.92
N VAL A 773 44.10 37.81 -24.64
CA VAL A 773 42.98 37.07 -24.06
C VAL A 773 43.37 36.57 -22.67
N PRO A 774 42.53 36.75 -21.64
CA PRO A 774 42.77 36.18 -20.31
C PRO A 774 42.44 34.69 -20.32
N LEU A 775 43.46 33.85 -20.47
CA LEU A 775 43.31 32.39 -20.63
C LEU A 775 44.37 31.61 -19.84
N ASP A 776 44.11 30.33 -19.61
CA ASP A 776 45.12 29.37 -19.12
C ASP A 776 45.74 28.66 -20.33
N SER A 777 46.99 29.01 -20.67
CA SER A 777 47.64 28.48 -21.89
C SER A 777 47.70 26.97 -21.92
N VAL A 778 47.91 26.30 -20.78
CA VAL A 778 48.06 24.84 -20.75
C VAL A 778 46.72 24.18 -21.09
N LEU A 779 45.62 24.69 -20.54
CA LEU A 779 44.28 24.14 -20.81
C LEU A 779 43.82 24.46 -22.24
N ILE A 780 44.09 25.67 -22.75
CA ILE A 780 43.69 26.05 -24.11
C ILE A 780 44.57 25.35 -25.16
N GLU A 781 45.88 25.20 -24.92
CA GLU A 781 46.77 24.37 -25.75
C GLU A 781 46.22 22.94 -25.83
N GLN A 782 45.76 22.37 -24.71
CA GLN A 782 45.16 21.03 -24.67
C GLN A 782 43.84 20.95 -25.47
N VAL A 783 42.99 21.97 -25.44
CA VAL A 783 41.78 22.06 -26.28
C VAL A 783 42.18 22.07 -27.76
N LEU A 784 43.15 22.89 -28.15
CA LEU A 784 43.63 22.98 -29.53
C LEU A 784 44.23 21.66 -30.01
N ILE A 785 45.06 21.01 -29.20
CA ILE A 785 45.64 19.69 -29.50
C ILE A 785 44.53 18.66 -29.72
N ASN A 786 43.51 18.63 -28.85
CA ASN A 786 42.41 17.66 -28.96
C ASN A 786 41.57 17.88 -30.23
N LEU A 787 41.29 19.13 -30.60
CA LEU A 787 40.51 19.45 -31.81
C LEU A 787 41.32 19.19 -33.08
N LEU A 788 42.59 19.58 -33.12
CA LEU A 788 43.49 19.30 -34.25
C LEU A 788 43.76 17.79 -34.40
N ASP A 789 43.91 17.05 -33.31
CA ASP A 789 44.07 15.60 -33.33
C ASP A 789 42.80 14.89 -33.82
N ASN A 790 41.61 15.41 -33.49
CA ASN A 790 40.36 14.94 -34.06
C ASN A 790 40.29 15.19 -35.57
N ALA A 791 40.64 16.39 -36.06
CA ALA A 791 40.73 16.65 -37.48
C ALA A 791 41.70 15.66 -38.16
N LEU A 792 42.90 15.49 -37.62
CA LEU A 792 43.89 14.52 -38.15
C LEU A 792 43.38 13.06 -38.21
N LYS A 793 42.52 12.65 -37.26
CA LYS A 793 41.96 11.30 -37.20
C LYS A 793 40.84 11.07 -38.21
N TYR A 794 39.99 12.06 -38.43
CA TYR A 794 38.75 11.92 -39.20
C TYR A 794 38.84 12.46 -40.64
N THR A 795 39.96 13.07 -41.04
CA THR A 795 40.18 13.57 -42.41
C THR A 795 41.24 12.73 -43.15
N PRO A 796 41.06 12.40 -44.45
CA PRO A 796 42.03 11.62 -45.23
C PRO A 796 43.46 12.22 -45.23
N PRO A 797 44.53 11.42 -45.38
CA PRO A 797 45.91 11.93 -45.45
C PRO A 797 46.07 12.98 -46.57
N GLY A 798 46.70 14.13 -46.26
CA GLY A 798 46.94 15.21 -47.22
C GLY A 798 45.81 16.24 -47.38
N SER A 799 44.65 16.04 -46.76
CA SER A 799 43.59 17.06 -46.73
C SER A 799 44.01 18.31 -45.91
N PRO A 800 43.59 19.51 -46.36
CA PRO A 800 43.92 20.75 -45.68
C PRO A 800 43.13 20.88 -44.36
N ILE A 801 43.75 21.52 -43.37
CA ILE A 801 43.09 21.93 -42.13
C ILE A 801 43.26 23.44 -42.03
N ALA A 802 42.18 24.16 -41.77
CA ALA A 802 42.22 25.61 -41.59
C ALA A 802 41.94 25.96 -40.13
N LEU A 803 42.82 26.75 -39.51
CA LEU A 803 42.63 27.32 -38.19
C LEU A 803 42.52 28.84 -38.36
N SER A 804 41.39 29.38 -37.94
CA SER A 804 41.08 30.81 -38.04
C SER A 804 40.67 31.36 -36.68
N SER A 805 40.90 32.64 -36.46
CA SER A 805 40.38 33.33 -35.27
C SER A 805 39.89 34.72 -35.60
N HIS A 806 38.84 35.18 -34.92
CA HIS A 806 38.33 36.54 -35.05
C HIS A 806 37.83 37.07 -33.70
N ALA A 807 38.02 38.36 -33.46
CA ALA A 807 37.48 39.04 -32.31
C ALA A 807 36.02 39.46 -32.58
N ILE A 808 35.14 39.19 -31.63
CA ILE A 808 33.75 39.64 -31.60
C ILE A 808 33.67 40.76 -30.55
N PRO A 809 33.41 42.02 -30.94
CA PRO A 809 33.26 43.12 -30.00
C PRO A 809 32.02 42.96 -29.13
N ALA A 810 32.04 43.57 -27.94
CA ALA A 810 30.91 43.55 -27.02
C ALA A 810 29.67 44.22 -27.64
N ASP A 811 28.51 43.57 -27.56
CA ASP A 811 27.25 44.13 -28.07
C ASP A 811 26.48 44.85 -26.95
N SER A 812 25.94 46.03 -27.26
CA SER A 812 25.25 46.93 -26.30
C SER A 812 23.74 46.67 -26.23
N GLY A 813 23.29 45.46 -26.58
CA GLY A 813 21.89 45.05 -26.56
C GLY A 813 21.33 44.75 -25.17
N ALA A 814 20.06 44.34 -25.08
CA ALA A 814 19.36 44.03 -23.83
C ALA A 814 19.99 42.89 -22.99
N VAL A 815 20.96 42.16 -23.56
CA VAL A 815 21.83 41.20 -22.87
C VAL A 815 23.27 41.57 -23.23
N SER A 816 24.04 42.06 -22.25
CA SER A 816 25.44 42.47 -22.44
C SER A 816 26.30 41.23 -22.71
N ILE A 817 26.74 41.04 -23.94
CA ILE A 817 27.69 39.96 -24.30
C ILE A 817 29.10 40.55 -24.22
N PRO A 818 30.01 39.99 -23.41
CA PRO A 818 31.39 40.47 -23.32
C PRO A 818 32.11 40.29 -24.67
N ALA A 819 33.09 41.15 -24.94
CA ALA A 819 33.96 40.95 -26.10
C ALA A 819 34.61 39.56 -26.01
N SER A 820 34.74 38.85 -27.11
CA SER A 820 35.25 37.48 -27.10
C SER A 820 36.08 37.20 -28.34
N VAL A 821 37.04 36.29 -28.24
CA VAL A 821 37.77 35.75 -29.40
C VAL A 821 37.19 34.38 -29.72
N VAL A 822 36.80 34.19 -30.98
CA VAL A 822 36.34 32.89 -31.48
C VAL A 822 37.45 32.26 -32.29
N VAL A 823 37.79 31.02 -31.94
CA VAL A 823 38.75 30.18 -32.66
C VAL A 823 37.95 29.09 -33.37
N ALA A 824 38.22 28.88 -34.66
CA ALA A 824 37.55 27.90 -35.49
C ALA A 824 38.56 27.03 -36.22
N ILE A 825 38.39 25.71 -36.10
CA ILE A 825 39.17 24.69 -36.80
C ILE A 825 38.23 24.02 -37.80
N ALA A 826 38.52 24.19 -39.09
CA ALA A 826 37.78 23.61 -40.18
C ALA A 826 38.56 22.46 -40.81
N ASP A 827 37.89 21.33 -41.00
CA ASP A 827 38.39 20.15 -41.70
C ASP A 827 37.51 19.80 -42.91
N ASP A 828 38.01 18.90 -43.77
CA ASP A 828 37.30 18.36 -44.94
C ASP A 828 36.87 16.89 -44.72
N GLY A 829 36.50 16.54 -43.48
CA GLY A 829 36.14 15.19 -43.07
C GLY A 829 34.72 14.79 -43.48
N PRO A 830 34.19 13.66 -42.97
CA PRO A 830 32.82 13.23 -43.26
C PRO A 830 31.74 14.15 -42.68
N GLY A 831 32.11 15.11 -41.83
CA GLY A 831 31.17 15.96 -41.09
C GLY A 831 30.56 15.25 -39.88
N VAL A 832 29.70 15.98 -39.17
CA VAL A 832 28.90 15.49 -38.03
C VAL A 832 27.51 15.08 -38.53
N PRO A 833 26.94 13.93 -38.12
CA PRO A 833 25.56 13.58 -38.50
C PRO A 833 24.54 14.66 -38.06
N PRO A 834 23.54 14.99 -38.89
CA PRO A 834 22.54 15.99 -38.51
C PRO A 834 21.74 15.54 -37.29
N GLY A 835 21.67 16.38 -36.26
CA GLY A 835 21.05 16.09 -34.97
C GLY A 835 22.02 15.59 -33.89
N ASP A 836 23.28 15.31 -34.23
CA ASP A 836 24.31 14.90 -33.28
C ASP A 836 25.29 16.06 -32.93
N GLU A 837 25.09 17.28 -33.44
CA GLU A 837 26.00 18.43 -33.25
C GLU A 837 26.23 18.80 -31.79
N GLU A 838 25.22 18.64 -30.91
CA GLU A 838 25.38 18.81 -29.47
C GLU A 838 25.79 17.51 -28.76
N ARG A 839 25.37 16.36 -29.29
CA ARG A 839 25.60 15.04 -28.69
C ARG A 839 27.05 14.61 -28.74
N ILE A 840 27.81 15.02 -29.76
CA ILE A 840 29.25 14.71 -29.84
C ILE A 840 30.08 15.29 -28.67
N PHE A 841 29.55 16.29 -27.96
CA PHE A 841 30.17 16.85 -26.76
C PHE A 841 29.70 16.18 -25.46
N GLU A 842 28.77 15.22 -25.55
CA GLU A 842 28.37 14.38 -24.41
C GLU A 842 29.45 13.34 -24.11
N LYS A 843 29.46 12.88 -22.85
CA LYS A 843 30.46 11.94 -22.36
C LYS A 843 30.29 10.60 -23.10
N PHE A 844 31.39 10.05 -23.61
CA PHE A 844 31.44 8.75 -24.31
C PHE A 844 30.63 8.71 -25.62
N ALA A 845 30.21 9.87 -26.13
CA ALA A 845 29.58 9.96 -27.44
C ALA A 845 30.61 9.65 -28.54
N GLN A 846 30.24 8.76 -29.45
CA GLN A 846 31.00 8.44 -30.66
C GLN A 846 30.06 8.59 -31.85
N ALA A 847 30.45 9.42 -32.83
CA ALA A 847 29.80 9.42 -34.12
C ALA A 847 30.17 8.11 -34.82
N GLN A 848 29.20 7.23 -35.07
CA GLN A 848 29.44 6.05 -35.90
C GLN A 848 29.74 6.51 -37.34
N PRO A 849 30.87 6.08 -37.91
CA PRO A 849 30.76 5.18 -39.06
C PRO A 849 31.75 4.01 -39.02
N ALA A 850 31.41 2.98 -39.79
CA ALA A 850 32.19 1.77 -39.97
C ALA A 850 33.62 2.08 -40.49
N GLY A 851 34.65 1.66 -39.74
CA GLY A 851 35.92 1.26 -40.35
C GLY A 851 37.24 1.80 -39.79
N ALA A 852 37.32 2.90 -39.02
CA ALA A 852 38.65 3.40 -38.61
C ALA A 852 38.71 4.09 -37.23
N ARG A 853 39.60 3.56 -36.37
CA ARG A 853 40.22 4.13 -35.15
C ARG A 853 39.27 4.49 -33.97
N ARG A 854 39.15 3.55 -33.03
CA ARG A 854 38.44 3.68 -31.73
C ARG A 854 39.12 4.67 -30.77
N GLY A 855 38.41 5.74 -30.40
CA GLY A 855 38.74 6.65 -29.28
C GLY A 855 37.71 6.56 -28.14
N VAL A 856 38.04 7.03 -26.93
CA VAL A 856 37.24 6.86 -25.70
C VAL A 856 35.97 7.74 -25.66
N GLY A 857 35.79 8.67 -26.61
CA GLY A 857 34.66 9.60 -26.61
C GLY A 857 34.70 10.64 -25.48
N LEU A 858 35.87 10.85 -24.85
CA LEU A 858 36.07 11.82 -23.77
C LEU A 858 36.66 13.15 -24.24
N GLY A 859 37.36 13.18 -25.38
CA GLY A 859 38.13 14.36 -25.81
C GLY A 859 37.29 15.64 -25.98
N LEU A 860 36.17 15.55 -26.71
CA LEU A 860 35.28 16.70 -26.93
C LEU A 860 34.52 17.13 -25.65
N ALA A 861 34.17 16.17 -24.80
CA ALA A 861 33.55 16.46 -23.50
C ALA A 861 34.51 17.20 -22.55
N ILE A 862 35.81 16.83 -22.56
CA ILE A 862 36.87 17.52 -21.81
C ILE A 862 37.07 18.93 -22.37
N CYS A 863 37.11 19.09 -23.70
CA CYS A 863 37.21 20.41 -24.33
C CYS A 863 36.06 21.32 -23.91
N ARG A 864 34.82 20.80 -23.89
CA ARG A 864 33.66 21.55 -23.40
C ARG A 864 33.81 21.96 -21.94
N GLY A 865 34.31 21.09 -21.07
CA GLY A 865 34.57 21.41 -19.67
C GLY A 865 35.64 22.50 -19.48
N MET A 866 36.75 22.41 -20.22
CA MET A 866 37.83 23.41 -20.19
C MET A 866 37.36 24.77 -20.68
N ILE A 867 36.62 24.81 -21.80
CA ILE A 867 36.10 26.06 -22.37
C ILE A 867 35.01 26.67 -21.46
N ALA A 868 34.10 25.86 -20.92
CA ALA A 868 33.10 26.34 -19.97
C ALA A 868 33.73 26.90 -18.69
N ALA A 869 34.82 26.29 -18.18
CA ALA A 869 35.57 26.81 -17.05
C ALA A 869 36.26 28.16 -17.33
N HIS A 870 36.51 28.48 -18.60
CA HIS A 870 36.98 29.80 -19.04
C HIS A 870 35.85 30.82 -19.25
N GLY A 871 34.58 30.44 -19.09
CA GLY A 871 33.41 31.29 -19.37
C GLY A 871 33.00 31.29 -20.86
N GLY A 872 33.61 30.42 -21.67
CA GLY A 872 33.38 30.31 -23.11
C GLY A 872 32.35 29.25 -23.49
N ARG A 873 32.09 29.12 -24.79
CA ARG A 873 31.26 28.05 -25.39
C ARG A 873 32.03 27.35 -26.49
N ILE A 874 31.83 26.04 -26.66
CA ILE A 874 32.29 25.24 -27.80
C ILE A 874 31.10 24.68 -28.58
N TRP A 875 31.19 24.61 -29.90
CA TRP A 875 30.14 24.07 -30.78
C TRP A 875 30.75 23.53 -32.09
N ALA A 876 29.95 22.79 -32.87
CA ALA A 876 30.33 22.25 -34.17
C ALA A 876 29.27 22.57 -35.23
N VAL A 877 29.70 22.82 -36.46
CA VAL A 877 28.83 23.09 -37.62
C VAL A 877 29.35 22.35 -38.84
N ASN A 878 28.46 21.77 -39.64
CA ASN A 878 28.85 21.16 -40.91
C ASN A 878 29.11 22.19 -42.00
N ARG A 879 30.10 21.93 -42.84
CA ARG A 879 30.41 22.77 -43.99
C ARG A 879 29.50 22.44 -45.17
N PRO A 880 29.04 23.45 -45.94
CA PRO A 880 28.22 23.22 -47.14
C PRO A 880 28.89 22.35 -48.21
N GLY A 881 30.23 22.29 -48.24
CA GLY A 881 31.04 21.52 -49.20
C GLY A 881 31.55 20.17 -48.70
N GLY A 882 31.11 19.71 -47.52
CA GLY A 882 31.69 18.55 -46.82
C GLY A 882 32.73 18.97 -45.77
N GLY A 883 32.81 18.22 -44.66
CA GLY A 883 33.65 18.55 -43.49
C GLY A 883 32.90 19.23 -42.34
N ALA A 884 33.61 19.45 -41.24
CA ALA A 884 33.09 20.11 -40.05
C ALA A 884 33.94 21.34 -39.66
N VAL A 885 33.31 22.28 -38.96
CA VAL A 885 33.96 23.40 -38.29
C VAL A 885 33.69 23.27 -36.80
N PHE A 886 34.76 23.08 -36.03
CA PHE A 886 34.70 23.11 -34.57
C PHE A 886 35.14 24.49 -34.09
N SER A 887 34.27 25.17 -33.35
CA SER A 887 34.50 26.52 -32.89
C SER A 887 34.37 26.64 -31.38
N PHE A 888 35.22 27.45 -30.76
CA PHE A 888 35.06 27.83 -29.36
C PHE A 888 35.29 29.32 -29.15
N SER A 889 34.61 29.89 -28.15
CA SER A 889 34.77 31.28 -27.72
C SER A 889 35.56 31.38 -26.43
N LEU A 890 36.36 32.43 -26.32
CA LEU A 890 37.04 32.86 -25.09
C LEU A 890 36.62 34.28 -24.77
N PRO A 891 35.94 34.53 -23.63
CA PRO A 891 35.54 35.88 -23.25
C PRO A 891 36.76 36.70 -22.79
N ILE A 892 36.80 37.96 -23.22
CA ILE A 892 37.76 38.97 -22.79
C ILE A 892 37.17 39.66 -21.56
N GLU A 893 37.60 39.21 -20.37
CA GLU A 893 37.13 39.72 -19.08
C GLU A 893 38.24 40.55 -18.42
N GLY A 894 37.97 41.84 -18.18
CA GLY A 894 38.91 42.78 -17.56
C GLY A 894 39.66 43.66 -18.57
N GLU A 895 40.55 44.51 -18.05
CA GLU A 895 41.41 45.37 -18.88
C GLU A 895 42.78 44.70 -19.08
N PRO A 896 43.29 44.62 -20.32
CA PRO A 896 44.62 44.10 -20.59
C PRO A 896 45.68 44.99 -19.92
N PRO A 897 46.82 44.43 -19.51
CA PRO A 897 47.91 45.22 -18.94
C PRO A 897 48.38 46.28 -19.95
N GLU A 898 48.43 47.56 -19.53
CA GLU A 898 48.99 48.64 -20.35
C GLU A 898 50.47 48.36 -20.62
N VAL A 899 50.80 48.00 -21.86
CA VAL A 899 52.18 47.92 -22.32
C VAL A 899 52.68 49.34 -22.55
N GLY A 900 53.33 49.92 -21.54
CA GLY A 900 54.06 51.18 -21.69
C GLY A 900 55.17 51.01 -22.73
N ILE A 901 54.99 51.61 -23.91
CA ILE A 901 56.02 51.71 -24.93
C ILE A 901 57.10 52.64 -24.36
N MET A 902 58.24 52.08 -23.91
CA MET A 902 59.47 52.86 -23.75
C MET A 902 60.05 53.12 -25.15
N GLU A 903 60.22 54.40 -25.49
CA GLU A 903 60.94 54.87 -26.69
C GLU A 903 62.33 54.26 -26.87
#